data_AF-A0A0R3QLE7-F1
#
_entry.id   AF-A0A0R3QLE7-F1
#
_cell.length_a   1.000
_cell.length_b   1.000
_cell.length_c   1.000
_cell.angle_alpha   90.00
_cell.angle_beta   90.00
_cell.angle_gamma   90.00
#
_symmetry.space_group_name_H-M   'P 1'
#
loop_
_entity.id
_entity.type
_entity.pdbx_description
1 polymer ?
#
loop_
_entity_poly.entity_id
_entity_poly.type
_entity_poly.pdbx_seq_one_letter_code
_entity_poly.pdbx_strand_id
1 'polypeptide(L)'
;MIQYGRLSMMGVIRYSSFLDTTAIAGTSDAVNSSSSLQEEQCKNKNTKVVSRLTERHRLIAEGRLPPVTYEWEKELWAKRERFGTYGLASGVKPEELWPSVEEIQEEEAIGWYAKYSDALKAVENAKKSEHANTLARLKEVAALENKYPEMLREFLESQKEVVPVKSKQELEAEQQAKDMLDYYGYEILPSDPRFPILFEKMIETKKKTFRLFDSYMIPLCQHAAVVCSGIEHICNVYFKQEYLRMSNISDVAVQKQQQQYSIVEYIGYNGGGMCGYCHKEEASPTNIGVMGYYLSCEHFNQLLDRGCNRSGKYLYKPMIANTCCPQYTIRLDVNSFRLSRAQKKVLRRMNDFLQKDVRPNERQKITDYNVVKKTTERSTISSNSQVRRAQDNEKKTPNDELREKGKKKKVLRQERAFQKMRDKGISIMEAQRIRREKEESRRRTLNSFIISSSPETFKHKLEVRLVDVNSSVFHETFQESFKLYEKYQTTVHHNTSCNRNGYRVFLADSPLFSDEKGESKSMALGSYHQQYYLDGRLIAVGVVDILPRCLSAKYLYYDPDYEFLTLGTYTALREIAFTQELAKERPQLHYYYMGFYIHSCQKMRYKRCFHPSNLLCDRSFTWVPLEKCLEMMERYGERIEAFAPDAPVAEKCPIESVRCLYKMNILSYRLLLTLPDFKETETFMEEYARIVGPVAREMLLYRN
;
A
#
# COMPACT_ATOMS: atom_id res chain seq x y z
N MET A 1 -11.88 39.56 15.07
CA MET A 1 -12.23 39.21 16.46
C MET A 1 -13.67 38.74 16.49
N ILE A 2 -13.91 37.43 16.47
CA ILE A 2 -15.16 36.81 16.94
C ILE A 2 -14.74 35.48 17.57
N GLN A 3 -14.94 35.36 18.88
CA GLN A 3 -14.64 34.16 19.68
C GLN A 3 -15.59 33.03 19.32
N TYR A 4 -15.05 31.86 19.00
CA TYR A 4 -15.83 30.63 18.89
C TYR A 4 -16.18 30.11 20.30
N GLY A 5 -17.46 30.22 20.66
CA GLY A 5 -18.05 29.57 21.83
C GLY A 5 -18.06 28.04 21.66
N ARG A 6 -17.66 27.33 22.72
CA ARG A 6 -17.83 25.88 22.84
C ARG A 6 -19.31 25.58 23.12
N LEU A 7 -20.01 25.02 22.14
CA LEU A 7 -21.34 24.43 22.31
C LEU A 7 -21.21 22.93 22.65
N SER A 8 -21.99 22.53 23.64
CA SER A 8 -22.16 21.16 24.14
C SER A 8 -23.02 20.34 23.17
N MET A 9 -22.50 19.22 22.67
CA MET A 9 -23.32 18.22 21.97
C MET A 9 -24.21 17.51 23.00
N MET A 10 -25.51 17.75 22.96
CA MET A 10 -26.50 16.92 23.65
C MET A 10 -26.54 15.51 23.02
N GLY A 11 -26.30 14.50 23.85
CA GLY A 11 -26.42 13.09 23.49
C GLY A 11 -27.88 12.68 23.42
N VAL A 12 -28.26 12.08 22.28
CA VAL A 12 -29.54 11.43 22.04
C VAL A 12 -29.75 10.29 23.06
N ILE A 13 -30.75 10.44 23.92
CA ILE A 13 -31.23 9.39 24.83
C ILE A 13 -32.01 8.36 23.98
N ARG A 14 -31.50 7.13 23.91
CA ARG A 14 -32.24 6.00 23.35
C ARG A 14 -33.18 5.42 24.41
N TYR A 15 -34.48 5.43 24.14
CA TYR A 15 -35.45 4.62 24.86
C TYR A 15 -35.14 3.13 24.65
N SER A 16 -34.95 2.40 25.75
CA SER A 16 -35.04 0.93 25.75
C SER A 16 -36.49 0.55 26.02
N SER A 17 -37.17 0.05 25.01
CA SER A 17 -38.43 -0.67 25.14
C SER A 17 -38.18 -2.00 25.85
N PHE A 18 -38.57 -2.10 27.12
CA PHE A 18 -38.95 -3.38 27.72
C PHE A 18 -40.47 -3.37 27.87
N LEU A 19 -41.13 -4.07 26.94
CA LEU A 19 -42.48 -4.57 27.12
C LEU A 19 -42.36 -5.81 28.02
N ASP A 20 -43.02 -5.76 29.17
CA ASP A 20 -43.75 -6.90 29.73
C ASP A 20 -44.76 -6.34 30.74
N THR A 21 -45.95 -6.06 30.23
CA THR A 21 -47.16 -5.80 30.99
C THR A 21 -47.84 -7.13 31.28
N THR A 22 -47.77 -7.60 32.52
CA THR A 22 -48.79 -8.49 33.08
C THR A 22 -49.34 -7.86 34.34
N ALA A 23 -50.63 -7.59 34.27
CA ALA A 23 -51.47 -6.97 35.28
C ALA A 23 -51.51 -7.77 36.59
N ILE A 24 -51.53 -7.06 37.71
CA ILE A 24 -52.36 -7.42 38.86
C ILE A 24 -53.05 -6.16 39.35
N ALA A 25 -54.38 -6.23 39.38
CA ALA A 25 -55.32 -5.24 39.85
C ALA A 25 -55.54 -5.32 41.37
N GLY A 26 -56.04 -4.23 41.95
CA GLY A 26 -56.66 -4.18 43.28
C GLY A 26 -55.66 -3.93 44.42
N THR A 27 -55.95 -3.19 45.49
CA THR A 27 -57.14 -2.49 45.97
C THR A 27 -56.67 -1.48 47.02
N SER A 28 -57.48 -0.44 47.25
CA SER A 28 -57.46 0.38 48.45
C SER A 28 -57.64 -0.48 49.71
N ASP A 29 -56.93 -0.15 50.81
CA ASP A 29 -57.52 0.05 52.16
C ASP A 29 -56.46 0.08 53.29
N ALA A 30 -56.84 0.81 54.35
CA ALA A 30 -56.31 0.84 55.74
C ALA A 30 -54.97 1.58 55.97
N VAL A 31 -54.95 2.80 56.52
CA VAL A 31 -55.25 3.22 57.92
C VAL A 31 -54.26 2.70 58.96
N ASN A 32 -53.53 3.66 59.55
CA ASN A 32 -52.91 3.73 60.88
C ASN A 32 -52.75 2.43 61.70
N SER A 33 -51.50 2.10 62.04
CA SER A 33 -51.18 1.80 63.44
C SER A 33 -49.70 2.06 63.74
N SER A 34 -49.51 2.93 64.71
CA SER A 34 -48.26 3.20 65.41
C SER A 34 -47.67 1.96 66.09
N SER A 35 -46.34 2.00 66.19
CA SER A 35 -45.54 1.49 67.31
C SER A 35 -45.22 -0.01 67.36
N SER A 36 -43.98 -0.23 67.80
CA SER A 36 -43.35 -1.47 68.21
C SER A 36 -42.69 -2.28 67.10
N LEU A 37 -41.40 -2.56 67.36
CA LEU A 37 -40.53 -3.55 66.70
C LEU A 37 -39.77 -3.07 65.45
N GLN A 38 -38.84 -2.13 65.65
CA GLN A 38 -37.43 -2.30 65.24
C GLN A 38 -36.52 -1.17 65.78
N GLU A 39 -36.78 -0.65 66.97
CA GLU A 39 -35.79 0.09 67.77
C GLU A 39 -35.11 -0.85 68.77
N GLU A 40 -34.49 -1.94 68.31
CA GLU A 40 -33.52 -2.66 69.15
C GLU A 40 -32.70 -3.65 68.32
N GLN A 41 -31.84 -3.13 67.44
CA GLN A 41 -30.60 -3.80 67.02
C GLN A 41 -29.76 -2.87 66.13
N CYS A 42 -29.12 -1.88 66.75
CA CYS A 42 -27.73 -1.48 66.43
C CYS A 42 -27.24 -0.33 67.32
N LYS A 43 -27.43 -0.43 68.65
CA LYS A 43 -26.45 0.14 69.58
C LYS A 43 -25.29 -0.85 69.66
N ASN A 44 -24.45 -0.88 68.64
CA ASN A 44 -23.13 -1.46 68.76
C ASN A 44 -22.06 -0.46 68.34
N LYS A 45 -21.14 -0.27 69.28
CA LYS A 45 -20.10 0.74 69.34
C LYS A 45 -19.10 0.57 68.18
N ASN A 46 -18.55 1.70 67.74
CA ASN A 46 -17.20 1.81 67.20
C ASN A 46 -16.82 0.83 66.07
N THR A 47 -17.42 1.02 64.90
CA THR A 47 -16.70 0.69 63.66
C THR A 47 -16.50 1.98 62.89
N LYS A 48 -15.31 2.60 63.05
CA LYS A 48 -14.83 3.59 62.09
C LYS A 48 -14.79 2.89 60.73
N VAL A 49 -15.78 3.13 59.88
CA VAL A 49 -15.69 2.75 58.47
C VAL A 49 -14.57 3.59 57.88
N VAL A 50 -13.38 3.03 57.79
CA VAL A 50 -12.20 3.66 57.18
C VAL A 50 -12.36 3.62 55.66
N SER A 51 -13.44 4.22 55.17
CA SER A 51 -13.55 4.58 53.76
C SER A 51 -12.78 5.89 53.61
N ARG A 52 -11.83 5.95 52.67
CA ARG A 52 -11.22 7.22 52.25
C ARG A 52 -12.17 8.05 51.36
N LEU A 53 -13.41 7.57 51.15
CA LEU A 53 -14.43 8.28 50.40
C LEU A 53 -15.02 9.36 51.30
N THR A 54 -15.22 10.54 50.73
CA THR A 54 -15.98 11.58 51.41
C THR A 54 -17.41 11.08 51.63
N GLU A 55 -18.08 11.63 52.63
CA GLU A 55 -19.46 11.26 52.99
C GLU A 55 -20.38 11.19 51.77
N ARG A 56 -20.25 12.18 50.87
CA ARG A 56 -20.96 12.23 49.60
C ARG A 56 -20.71 11.02 48.69
N HIS A 57 -19.45 10.62 48.50
CA HIS A 57 -19.11 9.47 47.66
C HIS A 57 -19.52 8.14 48.29
N ARG A 58 -19.59 8.08 49.62
CA ARG A 58 -20.14 6.93 50.34
C ARG A 58 -21.64 6.79 50.04
N LEU A 59 -22.40 7.89 50.16
CA LEU A 59 -23.83 7.91 49.84
C LEU A 59 -24.10 7.46 48.39
N ILE A 60 -23.32 7.96 47.43
CA ILE A 60 -23.42 7.54 46.02
C ILE A 60 -23.15 6.04 45.86
N ALA A 61 -22.11 5.51 46.52
CA ALA A 61 -21.77 4.08 46.43
C ALA A 61 -22.82 3.17 47.07
N GLU A 62 -23.53 3.66 48.09
CA GLU A 62 -24.64 2.97 48.75
C GLU A 62 -25.98 3.12 47.99
N GLY A 63 -25.99 3.81 46.84
CA GLY A 63 -27.21 4.08 46.08
C GLY A 63 -28.14 5.09 46.75
N ARG A 64 -27.63 5.85 47.73
CA ARG A 64 -28.38 6.88 48.46
C ARG A 64 -28.20 8.25 47.82
N LEU A 65 -29.17 9.13 48.03
CA LEU A 65 -29.16 10.48 47.46
C LEU A 65 -28.05 11.33 48.11
N PRO A 66 -27.07 11.81 47.34
CA PRO A 66 -26.07 12.73 47.86
C PRO A 66 -26.67 14.15 48.09
N PRO A 67 -26.19 14.91 49.09
CA PRO A 67 -26.61 16.30 49.27
C PRO A 67 -26.10 17.18 48.13
N VAL A 68 -26.90 18.17 47.75
CA VAL A 68 -26.56 19.18 46.75
C VAL A 68 -25.62 20.19 47.38
N THR A 69 -24.35 20.21 46.97
CA THR A 69 -23.33 21.08 47.59
C THR A 69 -22.70 22.07 46.63
N TYR A 70 -22.73 21.83 45.32
CA TYR A 70 -22.10 22.71 44.33
C TYR A 70 -23.14 23.43 43.47
N GLU A 71 -22.80 24.62 42.95
CA GLU A 71 -23.74 25.43 42.15
C GLU A 71 -24.16 24.76 40.84
N TRP A 72 -23.24 24.09 40.15
CA TRP A 72 -23.55 23.33 38.92
C TRP A 72 -24.60 22.24 39.16
N GLU A 73 -24.75 21.75 40.38
CA GLU A 73 -25.75 20.74 40.75
C GLU A 73 -27.18 21.28 40.84
N LYS A 74 -27.33 22.60 40.75
CA LYS A 74 -28.60 23.30 40.66
C LYS A 74 -29.00 23.56 39.20
N GLU A 75 -28.07 23.38 38.25
CA GLU A 75 -28.35 23.53 36.82
C GLU A 75 -29.32 22.45 36.31
N LEU A 76 -30.05 22.77 35.25
CA LEU A 76 -31.15 21.96 34.72
C LEU A 76 -30.71 20.54 34.32
N TRP A 77 -29.55 20.42 33.68
CA TRP A 77 -29.03 19.11 33.25
C TRP A 77 -28.67 18.21 34.45
N ALA A 78 -28.10 18.78 35.52
CA ALA A 78 -27.74 18.03 36.72
C ALA A 78 -29.00 17.63 37.52
N LYS A 79 -30.04 18.47 37.50
CA LYS A 79 -31.38 18.12 38.01
C LYS A 79 -32.00 16.96 37.22
N ARG A 80 -31.95 16.99 35.88
CA ARG A 80 -32.42 15.89 35.00
C ARG A 80 -31.69 14.58 35.29
N GLU A 81 -30.37 14.60 35.44
CA GLU A 81 -29.57 13.42 35.74
C GLU A 81 -29.89 12.85 37.13
N ARG A 82 -30.05 13.72 38.14
CA ARG A 82 -30.44 13.31 39.49
C ARG A 82 -31.83 12.69 39.54
N PHE A 83 -32.80 13.29 38.84
CA PHE A 83 -34.14 12.71 38.71
C PHE A 83 -34.12 11.39 37.95
N GLY A 84 -33.34 11.27 36.87
CA GLY A 84 -33.18 10.01 36.13
C GLY A 84 -32.56 8.89 36.97
N THR A 85 -31.72 9.23 37.95
CA THR A 85 -31.03 8.25 38.81
C THR A 85 -31.85 7.84 40.04
N TYR A 86 -32.54 8.80 40.68
CA TYR A 86 -33.20 8.59 41.97
C TYR A 86 -34.73 8.78 41.93
N GLY A 87 -35.31 9.10 40.77
CA GLY A 87 -36.74 9.32 40.59
C GLY A 87 -37.27 10.44 41.50
N LEU A 88 -38.50 10.26 42.02
CA LEU A 88 -39.15 11.22 42.93
C LEU A 88 -38.38 11.42 44.24
N ALA A 89 -37.56 10.45 44.66
CA ALA A 89 -36.72 10.58 45.86
C ALA A 89 -35.64 11.66 45.70
N SER A 90 -35.35 12.13 44.48
CA SER A 90 -34.42 13.23 44.22
C SER A 90 -34.90 14.61 44.71
N GLY A 91 -36.20 14.75 45.01
CA GLY A 91 -36.82 16.04 45.36
C GLY A 91 -36.97 17.02 44.20
N VAL A 92 -36.61 16.62 42.97
CA VAL A 92 -36.79 17.44 41.76
C VAL A 92 -38.21 17.27 41.23
N LYS A 93 -38.94 18.37 41.03
CA LYS A 93 -40.27 18.35 40.45
C LYS A 93 -40.20 17.99 38.96
N PRO A 94 -41.01 17.05 38.44
CA PRO A 94 -41.00 16.68 37.01
C PRO A 94 -41.27 17.84 36.06
N GLU A 95 -42.07 18.83 36.48
CA GLU A 95 -42.41 20.04 35.71
C GLU A 95 -41.16 20.87 35.36
N GLU A 96 -40.20 20.95 36.28
CA GLU A 96 -38.94 21.68 36.08
C GLU A 96 -38.00 20.99 35.08
N LEU A 97 -38.29 19.77 34.63
CA LEU A 97 -37.41 19.03 33.73
C LEU A 97 -37.72 19.28 32.26
N TRP A 98 -38.90 19.81 31.95
CA TRP A 98 -39.28 20.17 30.59
C TRP A 98 -38.56 21.45 30.14
N PRO A 99 -38.22 21.59 28.85
CA PRO A 99 -37.74 22.86 28.31
C PRO A 99 -38.74 23.99 28.56
N SER A 100 -38.24 25.20 28.78
CA SER A 100 -39.12 26.36 28.93
C SER A 100 -39.75 26.75 27.58
N VAL A 101 -40.82 27.55 27.61
CA VAL A 101 -41.48 28.04 26.38
C VAL A 101 -40.50 28.87 25.55
N GLU A 102 -39.64 29.65 26.21
CA GLU A 102 -38.59 30.44 25.56
C GLU A 102 -37.54 29.55 24.89
N GLU A 103 -37.08 28.48 25.55
CA GLU A 103 -36.13 27.52 24.96
C GLU A 103 -36.69 26.84 23.70
N ILE A 104 -37.98 26.47 23.73
CA ILE A 104 -38.67 25.86 22.57
C ILE A 104 -38.76 26.88 21.42
N GLN A 105 -39.14 28.12 21.72
CA GLN A 105 -39.25 29.18 20.71
C GLN A 105 -37.88 29.52 20.10
N GLU A 106 -36.81 29.52 20.90
CA GLU A 106 -35.45 29.69 20.40
C GLU A 106 -35.05 28.53 19.49
N GLU A 107 -35.28 27.27 19.87
CA GLU A 107 -35.00 26.11 19.02
C GLU A 107 -35.76 26.14 17.68
N GLU A 108 -37.04 26.53 17.72
CA GLU A 108 -37.86 26.71 16.51
C GLU A 108 -37.35 27.87 15.63
N ALA A 109 -36.89 28.97 16.24
CA ALA A 109 -36.34 30.12 15.52
C ALA A 109 -35.00 29.83 14.83
N ILE A 110 -34.17 28.94 15.38
CA ILE A 110 -32.88 28.61 14.75
C ILE A 110 -33.07 27.81 13.44
N GLY A 111 -34.22 27.15 13.25
CA GLY A 111 -34.62 26.63 11.94
C GLY A 111 -33.74 25.50 11.38
N TRP A 112 -33.09 24.70 12.25
CA TRP A 112 -32.22 23.59 11.84
C TRP A 112 -32.94 22.50 11.02
N TYR A 113 -34.26 22.38 11.18
CA TYR A 113 -35.06 21.32 10.60
C TYR A 113 -36.00 21.87 9.52
N ALA A 114 -35.84 21.40 8.30
CA ALA A 114 -36.76 21.69 7.20
C ALA A 114 -37.95 20.71 7.21
N LYS A 115 -39.12 21.16 6.74
CA LYS A 115 -40.25 20.26 6.50
C LYS A 115 -39.87 19.26 5.42
N TYR A 116 -40.24 18.00 5.63
CA TYR A 116 -39.93 16.91 4.71
C TYR A 116 -40.40 17.19 3.26
N SER A 117 -41.59 17.80 3.11
CA SER A 117 -42.13 18.21 1.80
C SER A 117 -41.23 19.18 1.05
N ASP A 118 -40.60 20.10 1.77
CA ASP A 118 -39.79 21.17 1.18
C ASP A 118 -38.40 20.63 0.81
N ALA A 119 -37.87 19.72 1.64
CA ALA A 119 -36.67 18.96 1.32
C ALA A 119 -36.86 18.11 0.05
N LEU A 120 -38.01 17.44 -0.12
CA LEU A 120 -38.30 16.68 -1.34
C LEU A 120 -38.36 17.58 -2.59
N LYS A 121 -39.03 18.74 -2.50
CA LYS A 121 -39.07 19.71 -3.60
C LYS A 121 -37.68 20.23 -3.95
N ALA A 122 -36.84 20.52 -2.95
CA ALA A 122 -35.47 20.96 -3.17
C ALA A 122 -34.63 19.90 -3.91
N VAL A 123 -34.76 18.63 -3.52
CA VAL A 123 -34.08 17.52 -4.20
C VAL A 123 -34.56 17.36 -5.64
N GLU A 124 -35.86 17.46 -5.89
CA GLU A 124 -36.41 17.35 -7.24
C GLU A 124 -35.94 18.50 -8.15
N ASN A 125 -35.93 19.73 -7.62
CA ASN A 125 -35.43 20.90 -8.35
C ASN A 125 -33.93 20.80 -8.64
N ALA A 126 -33.13 20.29 -7.70
CA ALA A 126 -31.71 20.05 -7.90
C ALA A 126 -31.46 19.05 -9.04
N LYS A 127 -32.21 17.93 -9.06
CA LYS A 127 -32.13 16.93 -10.14
C LYS A 127 -32.51 17.51 -11.51
N LYS A 128 -33.55 18.34 -11.58
CA LYS A 128 -33.96 19.01 -12.83
C LYS A 128 -32.88 19.96 -13.34
N SER A 129 -32.28 20.74 -12.44
CA SER A 129 -31.18 21.66 -12.78
C SER A 129 -29.93 20.91 -13.27
N GLU A 130 -29.53 19.85 -12.57
CA GLU A 130 -28.40 19.01 -12.95
C GLU A 130 -28.61 18.36 -14.33
N HIS A 131 -29.81 17.83 -14.59
CA HIS A 131 -30.16 17.26 -15.88
C HIS A 131 -30.09 18.31 -17.01
N ALA A 132 -30.62 19.51 -16.77
CA ALA A 132 -30.55 20.61 -17.73
C ALA A 132 -29.10 21.02 -18.05
N ASN A 133 -28.24 21.13 -17.03
CA ASN A 133 -26.81 21.44 -17.19
C ASN A 133 -26.08 20.35 -17.99
N THR A 134 -26.39 19.08 -17.69
CA THR A 134 -25.82 17.93 -18.40
C THR A 134 -26.21 17.95 -19.88
N LEU A 135 -27.49 18.20 -20.17
CA LEU A 135 -27.98 18.28 -21.54
C LEU A 135 -27.36 19.45 -22.31
N ALA A 136 -27.17 20.61 -21.65
CA ALA A 136 -26.48 21.76 -22.25
C ALA A 136 -25.03 21.42 -22.60
N ARG A 137 -24.30 20.75 -21.69
CA ARG A 137 -22.92 20.31 -21.91
C ARG A 137 -22.81 19.30 -23.05
N LEU A 138 -23.72 18.34 -23.12
CA LEU A 138 -23.75 17.34 -24.21
C LEU A 138 -23.98 18.01 -25.58
N LYS A 139 -24.85 19.02 -25.66
CA LYS A 139 -25.05 19.80 -26.90
C LYS A 139 -23.79 20.55 -27.31
N GLU A 140 -23.07 21.13 -26.36
CA GLU A 140 -21.80 21.82 -26.61
C GLU A 140 -20.72 20.85 -27.12
N VAL A 141 -20.57 19.69 -26.48
CA VAL A 141 -19.61 18.66 -26.91
C VAL A 141 -19.93 18.17 -28.33
N ALA A 142 -21.20 17.89 -28.64
CA ALA A 142 -21.61 17.48 -29.98
C ALA A 142 -21.31 18.57 -31.04
N ALA A 143 -21.47 19.85 -30.70
CA ALA A 143 -21.11 20.94 -31.58
C ALA A 143 -19.59 21.04 -31.83
N LEU A 144 -18.76 20.71 -30.83
CA LEU A 144 -17.31 20.64 -30.96
C LEU A 144 -16.85 19.43 -31.78
N GLU A 145 -17.47 18.26 -31.57
CA GLU A 145 -17.20 17.05 -32.35
C GLU A 145 -17.46 17.27 -33.85
N ASN A 146 -18.52 18.00 -34.21
CA ASN A 146 -18.81 18.35 -35.60
C ASN A 146 -17.73 19.26 -36.23
N LYS A 147 -17.09 20.13 -35.44
CA LYS A 147 -16.01 21.04 -35.91
C LYS A 147 -14.63 20.38 -35.91
N TYR A 148 -14.46 19.28 -35.19
CA TYR A 148 -13.17 18.64 -34.97
C TYR A 148 -12.48 18.17 -36.26
N PRO A 149 -13.15 17.55 -37.25
CA PRO A 149 -12.49 17.10 -38.48
C PRO A 149 -11.87 18.23 -39.30
N GLU A 150 -12.48 19.42 -39.28
CA GLU A 150 -11.99 20.61 -39.98
C GLU A 150 -10.77 21.19 -39.28
N MET A 151 -10.84 21.40 -37.95
CA MET A 151 -9.68 21.84 -37.15
C MET A 151 -8.50 20.87 -37.25
N LEU A 152 -8.76 19.55 -37.28
CA LEU A 152 -7.72 18.55 -37.45
C LEU A 152 -7.05 18.65 -38.82
N ARG A 153 -7.84 18.94 -39.87
CA ARG A 153 -7.31 19.12 -41.23
C ARG A 153 -6.40 20.34 -41.29
N GLU A 154 -6.87 21.49 -40.79
CA GLU A 154 -6.08 22.73 -40.73
C GLU A 154 -4.79 22.55 -39.93
N PHE A 155 -4.86 21.87 -38.79
CA PHE A 155 -3.69 21.55 -37.98
C PHE A 155 -2.68 20.68 -38.74
N LEU A 156 -3.13 19.59 -39.35
CA LEU A 156 -2.26 18.71 -40.15
C LEU A 156 -1.66 19.43 -41.36
N GLU A 157 -2.40 20.36 -41.98
CA GLU A 157 -1.93 21.17 -43.09
C GLU A 157 -0.84 22.16 -42.63
N SER A 158 -1.02 22.80 -41.47
CA SER A 158 -0.01 23.67 -40.86
C SER A 158 1.27 22.94 -40.41
N GLN A 159 1.20 21.62 -40.18
CA GLN A 159 2.34 20.79 -39.79
C GLN A 159 3.14 20.27 -41.00
N LYS A 160 2.64 20.45 -42.23
CA LYS A 160 3.40 20.11 -43.43
C LYS A 160 4.37 21.25 -43.74
N GLU A 161 5.64 21.09 -43.36
CA GLU A 161 6.72 21.87 -43.98
C GLU A 161 6.68 21.68 -45.49
N VAL A 162 6.81 22.78 -46.26
CA VAL A 162 6.93 22.74 -47.72
C VAL A 162 8.30 22.18 -48.07
N VAL A 163 8.41 20.85 -48.17
CA VAL A 163 9.56 20.19 -48.79
C VAL A 163 9.41 20.34 -50.31
N PRO A 164 10.34 21.01 -51.02
CA PRO A 164 10.26 21.10 -52.47
C PRO A 164 10.33 19.69 -53.06
N VAL A 165 9.33 19.35 -53.87
CA VAL A 165 9.28 18.05 -54.57
C VAL A 165 10.43 18.04 -55.58
N LYS A 166 11.51 17.33 -55.23
CA LYS A 166 12.63 17.07 -56.16
C LYS A 166 12.07 16.41 -57.42
N SER A 167 12.45 16.93 -58.58
CA SER A 167 12.06 16.40 -59.88
C SER A 167 12.58 14.97 -60.06
N LYS A 168 11.95 14.19 -60.95
CA LYS A 168 12.37 12.81 -61.25
C LYS A 168 13.85 12.71 -61.64
N GLN A 169 14.37 13.70 -62.35
CA GLN A 169 15.78 13.77 -62.77
C GLN A 169 16.72 14.00 -61.58
N GLU A 170 16.31 14.79 -60.58
CA GLU A 170 17.09 15.01 -59.36
C GLU A 170 17.15 13.75 -58.48
N LEU A 171 16.05 13.01 -58.38
CA LEU A 171 16.02 11.72 -57.68
C LEU A 171 16.92 10.68 -58.35
N GLU A 172 16.90 10.60 -59.68
CA GLU A 172 17.74 9.68 -60.43
C GLU A 172 19.24 10.03 -60.30
N ALA A 173 19.59 11.31 -60.35
CA ALA A 173 20.97 11.77 -60.14
C ALA A 173 21.47 11.50 -58.71
N GLU A 174 20.62 11.67 -57.71
CA GLU A 174 20.93 11.38 -56.31
C GLU A 174 21.14 9.87 -56.08
N GLN A 175 20.31 9.03 -56.72
CA GLN A 175 20.49 7.58 -56.66
C GLN A 175 21.79 7.13 -57.33
N GLN A 176 22.14 7.69 -58.50
CA GLN A 176 23.41 7.38 -59.17
C GLN A 176 24.63 7.80 -58.35
N ALA A 177 24.58 8.97 -57.69
CA ALA A 177 25.65 9.43 -56.81
C ALA A 177 25.83 8.52 -55.59
N LYS A 178 24.71 8.02 -55.03
CA LYS A 178 24.73 7.06 -53.92
C LYS A 178 25.33 5.71 -54.33
N ASP A 179 24.93 5.18 -55.47
CA ASP A 179 25.46 3.91 -55.99
C ASP A 179 26.98 3.98 -56.23
N MET A 180 27.48 5.16 -56.62
CA MET A 180 28.91 5.45 -56.78
C MET A 180 29.65 5.52 -55.44
N LEU A 181 29.09 6.18 -54.44
CA LEU A 181 29.63 6.24 -53.09
C LEU A 181 29.75 4.83 -52.49
N ASP A 182 28.71 4.01 -52.64
CA ASP A 182 28.68 2.65 -52.11
C ASP A 182 29.74 1.75 -52.77
N TYR A 183 30.06 1.97 -54.06
CA TYR A 183 31.06 1.17 -54.78
C TYR A 183 32.50 1.63 -54.58
N TYR A 184 32.75 2.94 -54.61
CA TYR A 184 34.11 3.50 -54.52
C TYR A 184 34.51 3.90 -53.09
N GLY A 185 33.55 4.03 -52.16
CA GLY A 185 33.79 4.37 -50.76
C GLY A 185 34.08 5.85 -50.49
N TYR A 186 34.00 6.72 -51.50
CA TYR A 186 34.13 8.17 -51.38
C TYR A 186 33.16 8.89 -52.33
N GLU A 187 32.80 10.11 -51.99
CA GLU A 187 31.75 10.86 -52.69
C GLU A 187 32.26 11.42 -54.03
N ILE A 188 31.54 11.11 -55.11
CA ILE A 188 31.80 11.63 -56.46
C ILE A 188 30.53 12.36 -56.92
N LEU A 189 30.61 13.67 -57.09
CA LEU A 189 29.47 14.49 -57.43
C LEU A 189 29.05 14.29 -58.91
N PRO A 190 27.75 14.31 -59.24
CA PRO A 190 27.26 14.21 -60.63
C PRO A 190 27.79 15.30 -61.59
N SER A 191 28.27 16.42 -61.05
CA SER A 191 28.89 17.51 -61.80
C SER A 191 30.37 17.28 -62.15
N ASP A 192 31.02 16.25 -61.59
CA ASP A 192 32.42 15.92 -61.94
C ASP A 192 32.48 15.35 -63.37
N PRO A 193 33.35 15.88 -64.26
CA PRO A 193 33.50 15.37 -65.63
C PRO A 193 33.82 13.88 -65.72
N ARG A 194 34.37 13.28 -64.66
CA ARG A 194 34.72 11.85 -64.59
C ARG A 194 33.55 10.97 -64.19
N PHE A 195 32.46 11.54 -63.66
CA PHE A 195 31.30 10.79 -63.16
C PHE A 195 30.73 9.79 -64.17
N PRO A 196 30.38 10.17 -65.42
CA PRO A 196 29.81 9.21 -66.37
C PRO A 196 30.78 8.07 -66.73
N ILE A 197 32.08 8.36 -66.83
CA ILE A 197 33.11 7.35 -67.17
C ILE A 197 33.25 6.34 -66.02
N LEU A 198 33.31 6.82 -64.78
CA LEU A 198 33.45 5.95 -63.61
C LEU A 198 32.18 5.15 -63.33
N PHE A 199 31.00 5.75 -63.55
CA PHE A 199 29.71 5.07 -63.40
C PHE A 199 29.55 3.92 -64.40
N GLU A 200 29.92 4.13 -65.66
CA GLU A 200 29.87 3.08 -66.69
C GLU A 200 30.86 1.95 -66.39
N LYS A 201 32.07 2.29 -65.92
CA LYS A 201 33.07 1.31 -65.48
C LYS A 201 32.61 0.49 -64.27
N MET A 202 31.90 1.11 -63.32
CA MET A 202 31.26 0.40 -62.21
C MET A 202 30.23 -0.61 -62.73
N ILE A 203 29.35 -0.21 -63.64
CA ILE A 203 28.32 -1.10 -64.19
C ILE A 203 28.93 -2.25 -65.00
N GLU A 204 29.94 -2.00 -65.83
CA GLU A 204 30.65 -3.08 -66.53
C GLU A 204 31.31 -4.07 -65.57
N THR A 205 31.94 -3.57 -64.50
CA THR A 205 32.60 -4.43 -63.52
C THR A 205 31.59 -5.27 -62.76
N LYS A 206 30.47 -4.67 -62.33
CA LYS A 206 29.33 -5.40 -61.71
C LYS A 206 28.75 -6.47 -62.66
N LYS A 207 28.64 -6.18 -63.96
CA LYS A 207 28.19 -7.18 -64.96
C LYS A 207 29.20 -8.31 -65.16
N LYS A 208 30.51 -8.02 -65.15
CA LYS A 208 31.57 -9.04 -65.24
C LYS A 208 31.62 -9.91 -63.99
N THR A 209 31.51 -9.34 -62.79
CA THR A 209 31.44 -10.11 -61.54
C THR A 209 30.18 -10.97 -61.47
N PHE A 210 29.03 -10.46 -61.95
CA PHE A 210 27.80 -11.26 -62.03
C PHE A 210 27.92 -12.45 -62.98
N ARG A 211 28.53 -12.28 -64.16
CA ARG A 211 28.78 -13.39 -65.10
C ARG A 211 29.79 -14.41 -64.57
N LEU A 212 30.80 -13.96 -63.82
CA LEU A 212 31.74 -14.85 -63.12
C LEU A 212 31.07 -15.61 -61.97
N PHE A 213 30.11 -14.98 -61.29
CA PHE A 213 29.31 -15.61 -60.24
C PHE A 213 28.41 -16.72 -60.81
N ASP A 214 27.76 -16.47 -61.95
CA ASP A 214 26.95 -17.47 -62.67
C ASP A 214 27.78 -18.64 -63.24
N SER A 215 29.04 -18.43 -63.66
CA SER A 215 29.85 -19.50 -64.25
C SER A 215 30.54 -20.41 -63.23
N TYR A 216 30.73 -19.96 -61.98
CA TYR A 216 31.52 -20.70 -60.97
C TYR A 216 30.70 -21.36 -59.86
N MET A 217 29.40 -21.05 -59.72
CA MET A 217 28.55 -21.55 -58.61
C MET A 217 27.33 -22.39 -59.03
N ILE A 218 27.36 -23.00 -60.22
CA ILE A 218 26.27 -23.91 -60.69
C ILE A 218 26.61 -25.42 -60.57
N PRO A 219 27.87 -25.91 -60.53
CA PRO A 219 28.12 -27.34 -60.30
C PRO A 219 28.25 -27.80 -58.84
N LEU A 220 28.07 -26.92 -57.83
CA LEU A 220 28.27 -27.27 -56.41
C LEU A 220 26.98 -27.27 -55.56
N CYS A 221 25.84 -26.86 -56.13
CA CYS A 221 24.56 -26.74 -55.42
C CYS A 221 23.53 -27.83 -55.77
N GLN A 222 23.95 -29.05 -56.13
CA GLN A 222 23.04 -30.21 -56.21
C GLN A 222 23.06 -31.13 -54.96
N HIS A 223 23.78 -30.77 -53.88
CA HIS A 223 23.81 -31.58 -52.65
C HIS A 223 23.36 -30.85 -51.37
N ALA A 224 22.83 -29.63 -51.46
CA ALA A 224 22.37 -28.87 -50.29
C ALA A 224 21.01 -28.22 -50.53
N ALA A 225 19.99 -29.04 -50.79
CA ALA A 225 18.59 -28.63 -50.71
C ALA A 225 18.03 -28.99 -49.32
N VAL A 226 18.61 -28.42 -48.26
CA VAL A 226 17.96 -28.35 -46.93
C VAL A 226 18.48 -27.08 -46.23
N VAL A 227 17.53 -26.24 -45.81
CA VAL A 227 17.70 -25.07 -44.93
C VAL A 227 18.15 -23.76 -45.60
N CYS A 228 17.30 -22.74 -45.41
CA CYS A 228 17.54 -21.31 -45.53
C CYS A 228 17.67 -20.69 -46.93
N SER A 229 16.59 -20.02 -47.36
CA SER A 229 16.73 -18.77 -48.12
C SER A 229 15.51 -17.88 -47.87
N GLY A 230 15.73 -16.78 -47.14
CA GLY A 230 14.68 -15.80 -46.85
C GLY A 230 15.24 -14.58 -46.13
N ILE A 231 16.29 -13.96 -46.66
CA ILE A 231 16.63 -12.56 -46.36
C ILE A 231 17.15 -11.94 -47.66
N GLU A 232 16.40 -10.99 -48.21
CA GLU A 232 16.93 -9.68 -48.58
C GLU A 232 15.77 -8.70 -48.86
N HIS A 233 15.94 -7.47 -48.35
CA HIS A 233 15.12 -6.26 -48.54
C HIS A 233 13.79 -6.13 -47.76
N ILE A 234 13.86 -5.41 -46.62
CA ILE A 234 13.35 -4.03 -46.47
C ILE A 234 13.79 -3.55 -45.07
N CYS A 235 14.64 -2.52 -45.04
CA CYS A 235 15.07 -1.85 -43.82
C CYS A 235 14.35 -0.50 -43.68
N ASN A 236 14.08 -0.16 -42.42
CA ASN A 236 13.66 1.12 -41.86
C ASN A 236 12.17 1.48 -41.96
N VAL A 237 11.52 1.32 -40.79
CA VAL A 237 10.36 2.04 -40.19
C VAL A 237 9.43 1.11 -39.40
N TYR A 238 9.54 -0.23 -39.53
CA TYR A 238 8.67 -1.19 -38.83
C TYR A 238 9.27 -1.90 -37.59
N PHE A 239 10.41 -1.46 -37.06
CA PHE A 239 11.15 -2.22 -36.05
C PHE A 239 10.61 -2.14 -34.60
N LYS A 240 9.52 -1.40 -34.34
CA LYS A 240 8.92 -1.29 -33.00
C LYS A 240 7.59 -2.04 -32.83
N GLN A 241 6.96 -2.50 -33.91
CA GLN A 241 5.67 -3.21 -33.85
C GLN A 241 5.78 -4.73 -34.12
N GLU A 242 6.73 -5.21 -34.93
CA GLU A 242 6.85 -6.65 -35.23
C GLU A 242 7.59 -7.47 -34.14
N TYR A 243 8.39 -6.85 -33.26
CA TYR A 243 9.04 -7.57 -32.14
C TYR A 243 8.03 -8.00 -31.06
N LEU A 244 6.86 -7.35 -31.01
CA LEU A 244 5.71 -7.81 -30.21
C LEU A 244 4.89 -8.89 -30.92
N ARG A 245 5.06 -9.07 -32.23
CA ARG A 245 4.35 -10.06 -33.06
C ARG A 245 5.09 -11.40 -33.20
N MET A 246 6.39 -11.42 -32.93
CA MET A 246 7.18 -12.67 -32.74
C MET A 246 6.87 -13.43 -31.44
N SER A 247 5.85 -13.00 -30.69
CA SER A 247 5.27 -13.78 -29.57
C SER A 247 4.49 -15.03 -30.02
N ASN A 248 4.37 -15.27 -31.34
CA ASN A 248 3.72 -16.45 -31.93
C ASN A 248 4.66 -17.31 -32.80
N ILE A 249 5.97 -17.36 -32.51
CA ILE A 249 6.84 -18.41 -33.06
C ILE A 249 7.12 -19.42 -31.95
N SER A 250 6.52 -20.59 -32.11
CA SER A 250 6.66 -21.78 -31.28
C SER A 250 8.03 -22.46 -31.47
N ASP A 251 9.13 -21.74 -31.24
CA ASP A 251 10.46 -22.34 -31.14
C ASP A 251 10.96 -22.24 -29.69
N VAL A 252 10.63 -23.28 -28.93
CA VAL A 252 11.03 -23.51 -27.53
C VAL A 252 12.55 -23.40 -27.33
N ALA A 253 13.35 -23.58 -28.40
CA ALA A 253 14.81 -23.48 -28.36
C ALA A 253 15.33 -22.03 -28.24
N VAL A 254 14.69 -21.05 -28.91
CA VAL A 254 15.10 -19.63 -28.87
C VAL A 254 14.68 -18.99 -27.55
N GLN A 255 13.51 -19.33 -27.01
CA GLN A 255 13.09 -18.92 -25.67
C GLN A 255 14.00 -19.45 -24.56
N LYS A 256 14.51 -20.69 -24.69
CA LYS A 256 15.43 -21.28 -23.71
C LYS A 256 16.81 -20.62 -23.68
N GLN A 257 17.34 -20.15 -24.82
CA GLN A 257 18.60 -19.39 -24.83
C GLN A 257 18.45 -17.95 -24.32
N GLN A 258 17.32 -17.29 -24.60
CA GLN A 258 17.05 -15.91 -24.13
C GLN A 258 16.87 -15.82 -22.61
N GLN A 259 16.40 -16.89 -21.95
CA GLN A 259 16.21 -16.98 -20.50
C GLN A 259 17.52 -17.21 -19.72
N GLN A 260 18.70 -17.12 -20.35
CA GLN A 260 19.98 -17.29 -19.66
C GLN A 260 20.48 -16.00 -18.99
N TYR A 261 20.05 -14.83 -19.47
CA TYR A 261 20.55 -13.53 -18.99
C TYR A 261 19.42 -12.64 -18.49
N SER A 262 19.72 -11.84 -17.48
CA SER A 262 18.84 -10.72 -17.12
C SER A 262 19.16 -9.52 -18.00
N ILE A 263 18.14 -8.98 -18.66
CA ILE A 263 18.23 -7.86 -19.59
C ILE A 263 17.36 -6.72 -19.06
N VAL A 264 17.98 -5.57 -18.85
CA VAL A 264 17.34 -4.37 -18.33
C VAL A 264 17.68 -3.14 -19.14
N GLU A 265 16.83 -2.14 -19.08
CA GLU A 265 17.05 -0.81 -19.66
C GLU A 265 16.88 0.25 -18.58
N TYR A 266 17.84 1.16 -18.47
CA TYR A 266 17.74 2.28 -17.55
C TYR A 266 16.80 3.34 -18.12
N ILE A 267 15.75 3.67 -17.37
CA ILE A 267 14.75 4.68 -17.79
C ILE A 267 15.11 6.06 -17.22
N GLY A 268 15.79 6.11 -16.08
CA GLY A 268 16.19 7.37 -15.46
C GLY A 268 15.24 7.87 -14.39
N TYR A 269 15.45 9.13 -14.04
CA TYR A 269 14.71 9.80 -13.00
C TYR A 269 13.29 10.11 -13.46
N ASN A 270 12.31 9.58 -12.75
CA ASN A 270 10.91 9.88 -12.94
C ASN A 270 10.43 10.73 -11.76
N GLY A 271 10.22 12.02 -12.04
CA GLY A 271 9.65 13.00 -11.12
C GLY A 271 8.47 13.72 -11.77
N GLY A 272 7.38 13.90 -11.03
CA GLY A 272 6.17 14.58 -11.50
C GLY A 272 4.90 13.75 -11.37
N GLY A 273 3.75 14.43 -11.44
CA GLY A 273 2.42 13.83 -11.27
C GLY A 273 1.92 13.83 -9.82
N MET A 274 0.62 13.59 -9.65
CA MET A 274 -0.02 13.59 -8.33
C MET A 274 0.48 12.39 -7.49
N CYS A 275 1.02 12.66 -6.31
CA CYS A 275 1.45 11.58 -5.41
C CYS A 275 0.25 10.77 -4.91
N GLY A 276 0.23 9.47 -5.20
CA GLY A 276 -0.82 8.54 -4.78
C GLY A 276 -0.90 8.25 -3.27
N TYR A 277 -0.08 8.90 -2.45
CA TYR A 277 -0.08 8.75 -0.99
C TYR A 277 -0.56 10.01 -0.27
N CYS A 278 0.00 11.18 -0.59
CA CYS A 278 -0.38 12.43 0.08
C CYS A 278 -1.37 13.29 -0.69
N HIS A 279 -1.52 13.09 -2.02
CA HIS A 279 -2.43 13.84 -2.89
C HIS A 279 -2.33 15.37 -2.79
N LYS A 280 -1.18 15.90 -2.34
CA LYS A 280 -0.93 17.35 -2.27
C LYS A 280 -0.61 17.88 -3.66
N GLU A 281 -1.03 19.11 -3.95
CA GLU A 281 -0.76 19.78 -5.23
C GLU A 281 0.74 20.01 -5.46
N GLU A 282 1.49 20.34 -4.40
CA GLU A 282 2.95 20.49 -4.42
C GLU A 282 3.72 19.16 -4.26
N ALA A 283 3.04 18.02 -4.40
CA ALA A 283 3.70 16.73 -4.22
C ALA A 283 4.63 16.40 -5.39
N SER A 284 5.89 16.10 -5.08
CA SER A 284 6.86 15.56 -6.04
C SER A 284 7.20 14.11 -5.66
N PRO A 285 6.46 13.11 -6.18
CA PRO A 285 6.87 11.71 -6.06
C PRO A 285 8.06 11.47 -6.99
N THR A 286 9.17 11.01 -6.42
CA THR A 286 10.42 10.86 -7.18
C THR A 286 10.98 9.46 -7.03
N ASN A 287 11.24 8.79 -8.14
CA ASN A 287 11.84 7.46 -8.20
C ASN A 287 12.79 7.36 -9.39
N ILE A 288 13.68 6.38 -9.34
CA ILE A 288 14.50 6.01 -10.49
C ILE A 288 13.94 4.70 -11.07
N GLY A 289 13.75 4.69 -12.39
CA GLY A 289 13.14 3.60 -13.13
C GLY A 289 14.14 2.74 -13.89
N VAL A 290 13.87 1.43 -13.91
CA VAL A 290 14.57 0.45 -14.73
C VAL A 290 13.52 -0.47 -15.35
N MET A 291 13.52 -0.63 -16.66
CA MET A 291 12.67 -1.60 -17.35
C MET A 291 13.36 -2.96 -17.34
N GLY A 292 12.68 -3.99 -16.84
CA GLY A 292 13.13 -5.38 -16.93
C GLY A 292 12.46 -6.09 -18.09
N TYR A 293 13.25 -6.51 -19.09
CA TYR A 293 12.74 -7.35 -20.17
C TYR A 293 12.72 -8.82 -19.75
N TYR A 294 13.84 -9.26 -19.18
CA TYR A 294 14.05 -10.57 -18.56
C TYR A 294 14.87 -10.37 -17.30
N LEU A 295 14.48 -10.98 -16.19
CA LEU A 295 15.16 -10.78 -14.92
C LEU A 295 15.12 -12.08 -14.10
N SER A 296 16.28 -12.56 -13.67
CA SER A 296 16.34 -13.75 -12.82
C SER A 296 15.72 -13.43 -11.45
N CYS A 297 15.10 -14.44 -10.84
CA CYS A 297 14.55 -14.30 -9.49
C CYS A 297 15.64 -13.96 -8.46
N GLU A 298 16.86 -14.49 -8.62
CA GLU A 298 18.01 -14.14 -7.78
C GLU A 298 18.41 -12.67 -7.93
N HIS A 299 18.58 -12.19 -9.17
CA HIS A 299 18.92 -10.78 -9.40
C HIS A 299 17.84 -9.84 -8.86
N PHE A 300 16.55 -10.17 -9.03
CA PHE A 300 15.48 -9.35 -8.45
C PHE A 300 15.50 -9.36 -6.92
N ASN A 301 15.81 -10.49 -6.27
CA ASN A 301 15.96 -10.54 -4.82
C ASN A 301 17.12 -9.64 -4.33
N GLN A 302 18.22 -9.55 -5.09
CA GLN A 302 19.32 -8.63 -4.76
C GLN A 302 18.93 -7.16 -4.96
N LEU A 303 18.15 -6.85 -5.99
CA LEU A 303 17.60 -5.50 -6.21
C LEU A 303 16.62 -5.07 -5.11
N LEU A 304 15.77 -5.99 -4.62
CA LEU A 304 14.89 -5.77 -3.46
C LEU A 304 15.69 -5.42 -2.20
N ASP A 305 16.83 -6.08 -1.98
CA ASP A 305 17.76 -5.79 -0.89
C ASP A 305 18.45 -4.43 -1.01
N ARG A 306 18.34 -3.78 -2.17
CA ARG A 306 18.81 -2.41 -2.43
C ARG A 306 17.66 -1.39 -2.53
N GLY A 307 16.46 -1.79 -2.12
CA GLY A 307 15.30 -0.92 -2.05
C GLY A 307 14.52 -0.75 -3.35
N CYS A 308 14.84 -1.51 -4.39
CA CYS A 308 14.02 -1.56 -5.59
C CYS A 308 12.72 -2.33 -5.31
N ASN A 309 11.67 -2.00 -6.04
CA ASN A 309 10.44 -2.78 -6.13
C ASN A 309 9.96 -2.78 -7.58
N ARG A 310 8.85 -3.46 -7.92
CA ARG A 310 8.38 -3.52 -9.32
C ARG A 310 6.87 -3.46 -9.48
N SER A 311 6.49 -2.92 -10.62
CA SER A 311 5.13 -2.86 -11.17
C SER A 311 5.16 -3.46 -12.57
N GLY A 312 4.80 -4.74 -12.61
CA GLY A 312 4.98 -5.59 -13.78
C GLY A 312 6.44 -5.68 -14.18
N LYS A 313 6.75 -5.25 -15.40
CA LYS A 313 8.12 -5.20 -15.93
C LYS A 313 8.90 -3.94 -15.50
N TYR A 314 8.24 -2.93 -14.97
CA TYR A 314 8.89 -1.70 -14.53
C TYR A 314 9.39 -1.82 -13.09
N LEU A 315 10.70 -1.78 -12.89
CA LEU A 315 11.35 -1.70 -11.59
C LEU A 315 11.55 -0.24 -11.22
N TYR A 316 11.45 0.07 -9.92
CA TYR A 316 11.62 1.41 -9.42
C TYR A 316 12.22 1.43 -8.02
N LYS A 317 13.08 2.43 -7.78
CA LYS A 317 13.62 2.74 -6.44
C LYS A 317 13.21 4.17 -6.05
N PRO A 318 12.43 4.35 -4.97
CA PRO A 318 12.11 5.68 -4.46
C PRO A 318 13.38 6.44 -4.03
N MET A 319 13.41 7.74 -4.29
CA MET A 319 14.51 8.63 -3.87
C MET A 319 14.14 9.32 -2.56
N ILE A 320 14.56 8.75 -1.42
CA ILE A 320 14.19 9.21 -0.07
C ILE A 320 14.54 10.69 0.15
N ALA A 321 15.67 11.13 -0.37
CA ALA A 321 16.16 12.51 -0.26
C ALA A 321 15.22 13.54 -0.90
N ASN A 322 14.46 13.17 -1.94
CA ASN A 322 13.71 14.12 -2.77
C ASN A 322 12.18 13.92 -2.70
N THR A 323 11.73 12.67 -2.53
CA THR A 323 10.31 12.32 -2.64
C THR A 323 9.46 12.95 -1.53
N CYS A 324 8.25 13.39 -1.86
CA CYS A 324 7.34 13.98 -0.85
C CYS A 324 6.92 12.98 0.25
N CYS A 325 6.91 11.68 -0.04
CA CYS A 325 6.54 10.62 0.90
C CYS A 325 7.65 9.56 0.94
N PRO A 326 8.54 9.58 1.95
CA PRO A 326 9.60 8.60 2.10
C PRO A 326 9.06 7.16 2.15
N GLN A 327 9.51 6.33 1.21
CA GLN A 327 9.08 4.95 1.01
C GLN A 327 10.19 3.99 1.43
N TYR A 328 10.14 3.50 2.66
CA TYR A 328 11.15 2.60 3.20
C TYR A 328 10.79 1.14 2.95
N THR A 329 11.67 0.37 2.33
CA THR A 329 11.44 -1.07 2.16
C THR A 329 11.35 -1.74 3.54
N ILE A 330 10.28 -2.51 3.75
CA ILE A 330 10.02 -3.20 5.01
C ILE A 330 9.94 -4.71 4.78
N ARG A 331 10.67 -5.46 5.63
CA ARG A 331 10.60 -6.92 5.66
C ARG A 331 10.50 -7.44 7.09
N LEU A 332 10.08 -8.68 7.22
CA LEU A 332 10.19 -9.43 8.47
C LEU A 332 10.69 -10.84 8.22
N ASP A 333 11.31 -11.43 9.23
CA ASP A 333 11.62 -12.87 9.27
C ASP A 333 10.39 -13.62 9.79
N VAL A 334 9.88 -14.54 8.99
CA VAL A 334 8.64 -15.28 9.29
C VAL A 334 8.81 -16.28 10.42
N ASN A 335 10.04 -16.78 10.65
CA ASN A 335 10.32 -17.69 11.77
C ASN A 335 10.29 -16.97 13.11
N SER A 336 10.64 -15.68 13.10
CA SER A 336 10.63 -14.81 14.27
C SER A 336 9.28 -14.11 14.49
N PHE A 337 8.33 -14.23 13.56
CA PHE A 337 7.07 -13.49 13.55
C PHE A 337 6.19 -13.77 14.77
N ARG A 338 5.61 -12.71 15.33
CA ARG A 338 4.74 -12.79 16.52
C ARG A 338 3.39 -12.13 16.29
N LEU A 339 2.34 -12.91 16.51
CA LEU A 339 0.95 -12.45 16.42
C LEU A 339 0.60 -11.41 17.50
N SER A 340 0.24 -10.22 17.06
CA SER A 340 -0.37 -9.17 17.88
C SER A 340 -1.83 -9.51 18.25
N ARG A 341 -2.38 -8.80 19.24
CA ARG A 341 -3.79 -8.96 19.64
C ARG A 341 -4.77 -8.59 18.51
N ALA A 342 -4.42 -7.57 17.71
CA ALA A 342 -5.23 -7.12 16.59
C ALA A 342 -5.24 -8.17 15.46
N GLN A 343 -4.08 -8.71 15.09
CA GLN A 343 -3.98 -9.79 14.09
C GLN A 343 -4.75 -11.05 14.52
N LYS A 344 -4.67 -11.43 15.81
CA LYS A 344 -5.49 -12.53 16.36
C LYS A 344 -7.00 -12.26 16.25
N LYS A 345 -7.43 -11.00 16.33
CA LYS A 345 -8.84 -10.61 16.16
C LYS A 345 -9.26 -10.76 14.70
N VAL A 346 -8.41 -10.35 13.75
CA VAL A 346 -8.66 -10.53 12.30
C VAL A 346 -8.82 -12.01 11.96
N LEU A 347 -7.92 -12.88 12.44
CA LEU A 347 -8.01 -14.32 12.23
C LEU A 347 -9.29 -14.93 12.81
N ARG A 348 -9.65 -14.56 14.06
CA ARG A 348 -10.92 -15.02 14.66
C ARG A 348 -12.12 -14.55 13.87
N ARG A 349 -12.11 -13.30 13.40
CA ARG A 349 -13.20 -12.76 12.58
C ARG A 349 -13.40 -13.57 11.30
N MET A 350 -12.31 -13.90 10.60
CA MET A 350 -12.42 -14.79 9.43
C MET A 350 -13.02 -16.13 9.82
N ASN A 351 -12.54 -16.75 10.91
CA ASN A 351 -13.04 -18.06 11.34
C ASN A 351 -14.52 -18.03 11.76
N ASP A 352 -14.95 -17.00 12.50
CA ASP A 352 -16.33 -16.82 12.92
C ASP A 352 -17.26 -16.61 11.71
N PHE A 353 -16.79 -15.86 10.71
CA PHE A 353 -17.49 -15.70 9.45
C PHE A 353 -17.59 -17.02 8.69
N LEU A 354 -16.48 -17.72 8.47
CA LEU A 354 -16.49 -19.00 7.74
C LEU A 354 -17.37 -20.07 8.40
N GLN A 355 -17.33 -20.16 9.73
CA GLN A 355 -18.09 -21.17 10.46
C GLN A 355 -19.57 -20.84 10.61
N LYS A 356 -19.91 -19.56 10.83
CA LYS A 356 -21.23 -19.15 11.35
C LYS A 356 -21.87 -17.95 10.63
N ASP A 357 -21.24 -17.41 9.59
CA ASP A 357 -21.63 -16.15 8.91
C ASP A 357 -21.79 -14.97 9.88
N VAL A 358 -20.96 -14.93 10.94
CA VAL A 358 -21.01 -13.85 11.92
C VAL A 358 -20.31 -12.62 11.37
N ARG A 359 -21.07 -11.55 11.15
CA ARG A 359 -20.54 -10.24 10.73
C ARG A 359 -20.35 -9.30 11.92
N PRO A 360 -19.27 -8.49 11.97
CA PRO A 360 -19.09 -7.52 13.04
C PRO A 360 -20.20 -6.46 13.01
N ASN A 361 -20.81 -6.16 14.17
CA ASN A 361 -21.75 -5.05 14.31
C ASN A 361 -21.09 -3.71 13.88
N GLU A 362 -21.85 -2.79 13.28
CA GLU A 362 -21.35 -1.50 12.78
C GLU A 362 -20.57 -0.69 13.84
N ARG A 363 -20.95 -0.78 15.12
CA ARG A 363 -20.22 -0.18 16.25
C ARG A 363 -18.78 -0.72 16.41
N GLN A 364 -18.51 -1.96 16.03
CA GLN A 364 -17.16 -2.55 16.06
C GLN A 364 -16.28 -2.10 14.90
N LYS A 365 -16.85 -1.74 13.73
CA LYS A 365 -16.09 -1.16 12.60
C LYS A 365 -15.36 0.12 13.03
N ILE A 366 -16.02 1.00 13.79
CA ILE A 366 -15.45 2.26 14.29
C ILE A 366 -14.34 2.03 15.33
N THR A 367 -14.50 1.04 16.22
CA THR A 367 -13.51 0.80 17.29
C THR A 367 -12.21 0.20 16.78
N ASP A 368 -12.19 -0.60 15.71
CA ASP A 368 -10.94 -1.17 15.18
C ASP A 368 -10.14 -0.17 14.34
N TYR A 369 -10.81 0.71 13.57
CA TYR A 369 -10.18 1.91 13.00
C TYR A 369 -9.56 2.80 14.10
N ASN A 370 -10.26 2.93 15.24
CA ASN A 370 -9.80 3.72 16.36
C ASN A 370 -8.76 3.03 17.27
N VAL A 371 -8.69 1.69 17.34
CA VAL A 371 -7.66 0.97 18.11
C VAL A 371 -6.28 1.13 17.44
N VAL A 372 -6.23 1.22 16.11
CA VAL A 372 -5.03 1.65 15.37
C VAL A 372 -4.69 3.13 15.64
N LYS A 373 -5.70 4.00 15.84
CA LYS A 373 -5.47 5.41 16.28
C LYS A 373 -5.04 5.55 17.74
N LYS A 374 -5.55 4.72 18.67
CA LYS A 374 -5.38 4.90 20.12
C LYS A 374 -4.01 4.47 20.66
N THR A 375 -3.21 3.74 19.87
CA THR A 375 -1.81 3.44 20.21
C THR A 375 -0.88 4.65 20.08
N THR A 376 -1.35 5.76 19.51
CA THR A 376 -0.51 6.92 19.15
C THR A 376 -0.75 8.18 19.97
N GLU A 377 -1.77 8.23 20.84
CA GLU A 377 -2.00 9.39 21.71
C GLU A 377 -1.48 9.13 23.13
N ARG A 378 -0.18 9.32 23.29
CA ARG A 378 0.37 9.74 24.58
C ARG A 378 1.35 10.88 24.34
N SER A 379 0.98 12.01 24.94
CA SER A 379 1.72 13.28 25.11
C SER A 379 1.62 14.29 23.97
N THR A 380 0.84 15.34 24.20
CA THR A 380 1.39 16.68 24.40
C THR A 380 0.33 17.56 25.07
N ILE A 381 0.63 17.96 26.30
CA ILE A 381 -0.10 19.00 27.02
C ILE A 381 0.27 20.31 26.31
N SER A 382 -0.73 20.98 25.74
CA SER A 382 -0.57 22.31 25.16
C SER A 382 -0.53 23.35 26.27
N SER A 383 0.60 24.05 26.32
CA SER A 383 0.85 25.29 27.02
C SER A 383 0.41 26.48 26.17
N ASN A 384 -0.43 27.34 26.74
CA ASN A 384 -0.60 28.79 26.49
C ASN A 384 -1.63 29.26 27.54
N SER A 385 -1.55 30.40 28.23
CA SER A 385 -0.72 31.61 28.07
C SER A 385 -0.82 32.46 29.35
N GLN A 386 0.34 32.92 29.82
CA GLN A 386 0.69 34.21 30.43
C GLN A 386 -0.36 35.16 31.08
N VAL A 387 -0.01 35.50 32.34
CA VAL A 387 0.04 36.85 32.99
C VAL A 387 -1.23 37.35 33.71
N ARG A 388 -1.15 37.44 35.04
CA ARG A 388 -1.05 38.71 35.81
C ARG A 388 -0.51 38.46 37.23
N ARG A 389 0.49 39.27 37.61
CA ARG A 389 1.11 39.34 38.94
C ARG A 389 0.11 39.88 39.96
N ALA A 390 0.07 39.26 41.14
CA ALA A 390 -0.14 39.96 42.39
C ALA A 390 0.76 39.27 43.43
N GLN A 391 1.53 40.09 44.13
CA GLN A 391 2.46 39.69 45.20
C GLN A 391 1.66 39.16 46.37
N ASP A 392 2.12 38.07 46.99
CA ASP A 392 2.06 37.93 48.45
C ASP A 392 3.14 36.93 48.89
N ASN A 393 4.03 37.43 49.75
CA ASN A 393 5.03 36.67 50.48
C ASN A 393 4.31 35.82 51.52
N GLU A 394 4.52 34.49 51.56
CA GLU A 394 4.69 33.78 52.84
C GLU A 394 5.19 32.32 52.68
N LYS A 395 6.37 32.10 53.29
CA LYS A 395 6.94 30.86 53.87
C LYS A 395 6.76 29.53 53.12
N LYS A 396 7.82 29.15 52.39
CA LYS A 396 8.13 27.76 51.99
C LYS A 396 8.28 26.87 53.23
N THR A 397 7.58 25.74 53.26
CA THR A 397 7.91 24.62 54.15
C THR A 397 8.71 23.56 53.38
N PRO A 398 9.61 22.79 54.02
CA PRO A 398 10.54 21.86 53.35
C PRO A 398 9.90 20.62 52.70
N ASN A 399 8.58 20.56 52.54
CA ASN A 399 7.86 19.37 52.08
C ASN A 399 7.35 19.45 50.63
N ASP A 400 7.63 20.55 49.92
CA ASP A 400 7.19 20.74 48.53
C ASP A 400 8.20 20.23 47.47
N GLU A 401 9.37 19.71 47.86
CA GLU A 401 10.40 19.22 46.92
C GLU A 401 10.26 17.75 46.49
N LEU A 402 9.23 17.01 46.92
CA LEU A 402 9.06 15.58 46.56
C LEU A 402 7.80 15.26 45.75
N ARG A 403 7.17 16.24 45.10
CA ARG A 403 6.06 15.97 44.18
C ARG A 403 6.54 15.73 42.74
N GLU A 404 7.55 14.87 42.60
CA GLU A 404 7.97 14.36 41.29
C GLU A 404 6.94 13.34 40.76
N LYS A 405 6.30 13.69 39.64
CA LYS A 405 5.57 12.85 38.67
C LYS A 405 5.04 11.50 39.21
N GLY A 406 3.79 11.50 39.67
CA GLY A 406 3.10 10.29 40.15
C GLY A 406 3.20 9.10 39.16
N LYS A 407 3.84 8.02 39.60
CA LYS A 407 3.94 6.75 38.85
C LYS A 407 2.54 6.22 38.48
N LYS A 408 2.37 5.74 37.24
CA LYS A 408 1.09 5.19 36.75
C LYS A 408 0.62 4.04 37.63
N LYS A 409 -0.68 3.93 37.95
CA LYS A 409 -1.26 2.85 38.79
C LYS A 409 -0.79 1.43 38.43
N LYS A 410 -0.54 1.14 37.15
CA LYS A 410 0.01 -0.14 36.67
C LYS A 410 1.42 -0.43 37.21
N VAL A 411 2.28 0.59 37.28
CA VAL A 411 3.65 0.52 37.81
C VAL A 411 3.61 0.27 39.31
N LEU A 412 2.79 1.01 40.05
CA LEU A 412 2.59 0.80 41.50
C LEU A 412 2.00 -0.58 41.84
N ARG A 413 1.23 -1.20 40.95
CA ARG A 413 0.74 -2.59 41.12
C ARG A 413 1.85 -3.60 40.84
N GLN A 414 2.69 -3.33 39.83
CA GLN A 414 3.80 -4.18 39.44
C GLN A 414 4.92 -4.15 40.49
N GLU A 415 5.25 -2.99 41.04
CA GLU A 415 6.19 -2.81 42.15
C GLU A 415 5.71 -3.54 43.41
N ARG A 416 4.41 -3.43 43.76
CA ARG A 416 3.83 -4.19 44.89
C ARG A 416 3.87 -5.70 44.67
N ALA A 417 3.66 -6.16 43.44
CA ALA A 417 3.77 -7.58 43.10
C ALA A 417 5.22 -8.07 43.19
N PHE A 418 6.20 -7.28 42.72
CA PHE A 418 7.62 -7.60 42.85
C PHE A 418 8.09 -7.57 44.30
N GLN A 419 7.59 -6.64 45.11
CA GLN A 419 7.89 -6.60 46.54
C GLN A 419 7.37 -7.86 47.24
N LYS A 420 6.11 -8.25 46.99
CA LYS A 420 5.54 -9.52 47.52
C LYS A 420 6.31 -10.77 47.08
N MET A 421 6.98 -10.74 45.93
CA MET A 421 7.84 -11.84 45.48
C MET A 421 9.18 -11.84 46.22
N ARG A 422 9.79 -10.65 46.43
CA ARG A 422 10.99 -10.50 47.25
C ARG A 422 10.75 -10.93 48.69
N ASP A 423 9.63 -10.53 49.27
CA ASP A 423 9.26 -10.87 50.66
C ASP A 423 9.03 -12.39 50.83
N LYS A 424 8.77 -13.13 49.74
CA LYS A 424 8.64 -14.59 49.71
C LYS A 424 9.94 -15.33 49.34
N GLY A 425 11.07 -14.62 49.21
CA GLY A 425 12.35 -15.19 48.82
C GLY A 425 12.42 -15.66 47.35
N ILE A 426 11.46 -15.27 46.51
CA ILE A 426 11.41 -15.68 45.10
C ILE A 426 12.24 -14.70 44.27
N SER A 427 13.24 -15.21 43.54
CA SER A 427 14.02 -14.41 42.59
C SER A 427 13.09 -13.82 41.51
N ILE A 428 13.04 -12.48 41.41
CA ILE A 428 12.20 -11.77 40.42
C ILE A 428 12.58 -12.17 39.00
N MET A 429 13.88 -12.33 38.72
CA MET A 429 14.37 -12.71 37.40
C MET A 429 13.89 -14.12 37.02
N GLU A 430 13.92 -15.04 37.97
CA GLU A 430 13.47 -16.42 37.78
C GLU A 430 11.95 -16.48 37.59
N ALA A 431 11.18 -15.77 38.40
CA ALA A 431 9.72 -15.69 38.24
C ALA A 431 9.32 -15.05 36.91
N GLN A 432 10.06 -14.04 36.42
CA GLN A 432 9.86 -13.46 35.11
C GLN A 432 10.26 -14.44 33.98
N ARG A 433 11.32 -15.23 34.16
CA ARG A 433 11.71 -16.31 33.23
C ARG A 433 10.63 -17.37 33.12
N ILE A 434 10.21 -17.98 34.23
CA ILE A 434 9.15 -19.00 34.29
C ILE A 434 7.84 -18.47 33.69
N ARG A 435 7.49 -17.20 33.96
CA ARG A 435 6.30 -16.58 33.36
C ARG A 435 6.43 -16.43 31.86
N ARG A 436 7.60 -16.03 31.35
CA ARG A 436 7.88 -15.93 29.91
C ARG A 436 7.78 -17.32 29.27
N GLU A 437 8.40 -18.34 29.85
CA GLU A 437 8.33 -19.73 29.36
C GLU A 437 6.89 -20.26 29.35
N LYS A 438 6.11 -20.05 30.43
CA LYS A 438 4.69 -20.41 30.48
C LYS A 438 3.82 -19.61 29.50
N GLU A 439 4.17 -18.35 29.23
CA GLU A 439 3.48 -17.56 28.20
C GLU A 439 3.88 -18.04 26.80
N GLU A 440 5.13 -18.44 26.60
CA GLU A 440 5.67 -18.97 25.34
C GLU A 440 5.08 -20.33 24.99
N SER A 441 5.01 -21.27 25.96
CA SER A 441 4.40 -22.58 25.76
C SER A 441 2.90 -22.52 25.47
N ARG A 442 2.20 -21.49 25.95
CA ARG A 442 0.78 -21.23 25.66
C ARG A 442 0.54 -20.42 24.39
N ARG A 443 1.59 -19.97 23.69
CA ARG A 443 1.42 -19.19 22.46
C ARG A 443 0.92 -20.08 21.34
N ARG A 444 -0.36 -19.88 20.99
CA ARG A 444 -0.92 -20.35 19.72
C ARG A 444 -0.13 -19.75 18.55
N THR A 445 0.33 -20.62 17.67
CA THR A 445 1.05 -20.27 16.42
C THR A 445 0.09 -19.71 15.39
N LEU A 446 0.62 -19.05 14.35
CA LEU A 446 -0.18 -18.55 13.24
C LEU A 446 -0.99 -19.67 12.56
N ASN A 447 -0.34 -20.80 12.28
CA ASN A 447 -0.97 -21.97 11.69
C ASN A 447 -2.12 -22.54 12.53
N SER A 448 -2.09 -22.41 13.86
CA SER A 448 -3.20 -22.85 14.71
C SER A 448 -4.49 -22.03 14.56
N PHE A 449 -4.41 -20.85 13.97
CA PHE A 449 -5.59 -20.01 13.67
C PHE A 449 -6.07 -20.15 12.23
N ILE A 450 -5.21 -20.58 11.31
CA ILE A 450 -5.56 -20.77 9.90
C ILE A 450 -6.22 -22.14 9.77
N ILE A 451 -7.50 -22.14 9.46
CA ILE A 451 -8.24 -23.38 9.26
C ILE A 451 -7.91 -23.89 7.85
N SER A 452 -7.23 -25.03 7.77
CA SER A 452 -6.69 -25.60 6.53
C SER A 452 -7.73 -26.36 5.69
N SER A 453 -8.81 -26.84 6.30
CA SER A 453 -9.93 -27.49 5.61
C SER A 453 -11.26 -26.90 6.10
N SER A 454 -12.19 -26.63 5.18
CA SER A 454 -13.57 -26.29 5.53
C SER A 454 -14.36 -27.60 5.59
N PRO A 455 -14.70 -28.15 6.77
CA PRO A 455 -15.60 -29.29 6.87
C PRO A 455 -16.96 -28.93 6.25
N GLU A 456 -17.73 -29.94 5.84
CA GLU A 456 -19.10 -29.72 5.31
C GLU A 456 -20.02 -28.96 6.30
N THR A 457 -19.65 -28.91 7.58
CA THR A 457 -20.39 -28.20 8.63
C THR A 457 -20.19 -26.68 8.63
N PHE A 458 -19.23 -26.15 7.87
CA PHE A 458 -18.99 -24.71 7.83
C PHE A 458 -19.98 -24.01 6.92
N LYS A 459 -20.36 -22.78 7.30
CA LYS A 459 -21.33 -21.99 6.53
C LYS A 459 -20.76 -21.49 5.20
N HIS A 460 -19.46 -21.17 5.17
CA HIS A 460 -18.75 -20.75 3.97
C HIS A 460 -17.47 -21.55 3.79
N LYS A 461 -17.12 -21.81 2.52
CA LYS A 461 -15.90 -22.50 2.11
C LYS A 461 -14.90 -21.49 1.55
N LEU A 462 -13.73 -21.40 2.19
CA LEU A 462 -12.61 -20.59 1.68
C LEU A 462 -11.56 -21.50 1.04
N GLU A 463 -11.30 -21.26 -0.25
CA GLU A 463 -10.25 -21.91 -1.02
C GLU A 463 -9.19 -20.87 -1.40
N VAL A 464 -7.92 -21.22 -1.24
CA VAL A 464 -6.80 -20.34 -1.62
C VAL A 464 -5.94 -21.07 -2.64
N ARG A 465 -5.91 -20.52 -3.86
CA ARG A 465 -5.16 -21.07 -4.99
C ARG A 465 -3.95 -20.21 -5.26
N LEU A 466 -2.81 -20.84 -5.48
CA LEU A 466 -1.62 -20.14 -5.98
C LEU A 466 -1.56 -20.37 -7.49
N VAL A 467 -1.63 -19.30 -8.27
CA VAL A 467 -1.69 -19.37 -9.74
C VAL A 467 -0.44 -18.72 -10.32
N ASP A 468 0.35 -19.49 -11.06
CA ASP A 468 1.52 -18.99 -11.79
C ASP A 468 1.06 -18.10 -12.95
N VAL A 469 1.63 -16.91 -13.10
CA VAL A 469 1.25 -15.96 -14.17
C VAL A 469 1.47 -16.52 -15.58
N ASN A 470 2.34 -17.53 -15.74
CA ASN A 470 2.61 -18.18 -17.02
C ASN A 470 1.75 -19.44 -17.26
N SER A 471 0.93 -19.86 -16.29
CA SER A 471 0.09 -21.07 -16.40
C SER A 471 -1.18 -20.85 -17.24
N SER A 472 -1.76 -21.93 -17.77
CA SER A 472 -3.09 -21.89 -18.41
C SER A 472 -4.19 -21.42 -17.46
N VAL A 473 -4.12 -21.84 -16.18
CA VAL A 473 -5.06 -21.44 -15.12
C VAL A 473 -5.10 -19.93 -14.93
N PHE A 474 -3.96 -19.24 -15.08
CA PHE A 474 -3.92 -17.79 -15.05
C PHE A 474 -4.75 -17.16 -16.18
N HIS A 475 -4.61 -17.68 -17.40
CA HIS A 475 -5.35 -17.18 -18.56
C HIS A 475 -6.86 -17.39 -18.40
N GLU A 476 -7.28 -18.54 -17.86
CA GLU A 476 -8.68 -18.85 -17.55
C GLU A 476 -9.27 -17.89 -16.51
N THR A 477 -8.51 -17.60 -15.44
CA THR A 477 -8.96 -16.75 -14.33
C THR A 477 -8.71 -15.26 -14.56
N PHE A 478 -7.98 -14.88 -15.61
CA PHE A 478 -7.56 -13.49 -15.89
C PHE A 478 -8.73 -12.53 -15.94
N GLN A 479 -9.82 -12.90 -16.61
CA GLN A 479 -10.98 -12.03 -16.78
C GLN A 479 -11.75 -11.82 -15.46
N GLU A 480 -11.88 -12.88 -14.64
CA GLU A 480 -12.50 -12.77 -13.32
C GLU A 480 -11.66 -11.88 -12.39
N SER A 481 -10.34 -12.11 -12.41
CA SER A 481 -9.36 -11.34 -11.65
C SER A 481 -9.35 -9.85 -12.03
N PHE A 482 -9.42 -9.55 -13.35
CA PHE A 482 -9.53 -8.17 -13.84
C PHE A 482 -10.80 -7.47 -13.38
N LYS A 483 -11.96 -8.14 -13.43
CA LYS A 483 -13.24 -7.56 -12.94
C LYS A 483 -13.18 -7.22 -11.46
N LEU A 484 -12.55 -8.09 -10.66
CA LEU A 484 -12.34 -7.82 -9.23
C LEU A 484 -11.44 -6.60 -9.02
N TYR A 485 -10.35 -6.50 -9.78
CA TYR A 485 -9.46 -5.33 -9.75
C TYR A 485 -10.19 -4.04 -10.13
N GLU A 486 -10.99 -4.04 -11.18
CA GLU A 486 -11.79 -2.90 -11.62
C GLU A 486 -12.77 -2.44 -10.54
N LYS A 487 -13.50 -3.38 -9.91
CA LYS A 487 -14.39 -3.11 -8.77
C LYS A 487 -13.62 -2.48 -7.61
N TYR A 488 -12.46 -3.03 -7.27
CA TYR A 488 -11.63 -2.51 -6.19
C TYR A 488 -11.13 -1.09 -6.48
N GLN A 489 -10.61 -0.83 -7.69
CA GLN A 489 -10.09 0.47 -8.09
C GLN A 489 -11.17 1.55 -8.10
N THR A 490 -12.36 1.21 -8.58
CA THR A 490 -13.49 2.15 -8.63
C THR A 490 -13.98 2.51 -7.23
N THR A 491 -14.12 1.53 -6.35
CA THR A 491 -14.72 1.75 -5.01
C THR A 491 -13.72 2.28 -3.99
N VAL A 492 -12.48 1.76 -3.98
CA VAL A 492 -11.47 2.07 -2.94
C VAL A 492 -10.53 3.19 -3.36
N HIS A 493 -10.24 3.31 -4.65
CA HIS A 493 -9.33 4.32 -5.20
C HIS A 493 -10.05 5.42 -6.00
N HIS A 494 -11.37 5.33 -6.17
CA HIS A 494 -12.17 6.27 -6.98
C HIS A 494 -11.60 6.48 -8.40
N ASN A 495 -10.96 5.44 -8.93
CA ASN A 495 -10.36 5.46 -10.25
C ASN A 495 -11.24 4.70 -11.23
N THR A 496 -11.94 5.43 -12.10
CA THR A 496 -12.84 4.89 -13.12
C THR A 496 -12.16 4.62 -14.46
N SER A 497 -10.89 4.99 -14.64
CA SER A 497 -10.17 4.86 -15.91
C SER A 497 -9.37 3.55 -16.04
N CYS A 498 -9.75 2.51 -15.31
CA CYS A 498 -9.05 1.23 -15.35
C CYS A 498 -9.35 0.48 -16.65
N ASN A 499 -8.31 0.00 -17.33
CA ASN A 499 -8.45 -0.81 -18.52
C ASN A 499 -7.62 -2.10 -18.40
N ARG A 500 -7.97 -3.08 -19.24
CA ARG A 500 -7.36 -4.42 -19.21
C ARG A 500 -5.86 -4.40 -19.45
N ASN A 501 -5.38 -3.53 -20.35
CA ASN A 501 -3.95 -3.43 -20.64
C ASN A 501 -3.17 -2.86 -19.46
N GLY A 502 -3.71 -1.85 -18.78
CA GLY A 502 -3.15 -1.27 -17.56
C GLY A 502 -3.04 -2.30 -16.44
N TYR A 503 -4.10 -3.09 -16.22
CA TYR A 503 -4.05 -4.23 -15.28
C TYR A 503 -2.96 -5.23 -15.65
N ARG A 504 -2.87 -5.60 -16.94
CA ARG A 504 -1.87 -6.55 -17.43
C ARG A 504 -0.45 -6.04 -17.16
N VAL A 505 -0.12 -4.84 -17.65
CA VAL A 505 1.22 -4.24 -17.50
C VAL A 505 1.56 -3.99 -16.02
N PHE A 506 0.57 -3.68 -15.18
CA PHE A 506 0.81 -3.38 -13.77
C PHE A 506 0.95 -4.64 -12.91
N LEU A 507 0.11 -5.67 -13.11
CA LEU A 507 -0.04 -6.81 -12.18
C LEU A 507 0.17 -8.20 -12.77
N ALA A 508 -0.02 -8.38 -14.08
CA ALA A 508 0.07 -9.69 -14.72
C ALA A 508 1.43 -9.95 -15.37
N ASP A 509 1.95 -8.96 -16.11
CA ASP A 509 3.21 -9.10 -16.80
C ASP A 509 4.35 -9.24 -15.79
N SER A 510 5.25 -10.18 -16.04
CA SER A 510 6.43 -10.38 -15.22
C SER A 510 7.68 -10.47 -16.08
N PRO A 511 8.79 -9.82 -15.65
CA PRO A 511 10.10 -10.07 -16.24
C PRO A 511 10.76 -11.31 -15.61
N LEU A 512 10.19 -11.86 -14.53
CA LEU A 512 10.85 -12.84 -13.69
C LEU A 512 10.87 -14.22 -14.34
N PHE A 513 12.06 -14.82 -14.40
CA PHE A 513 12.23 -16.23 -14.73
C PHE A 513 12.99 -16.95 -13.61
N SER A 514 12.73 -18.25 -13.46
CA SER A 514 13.43 -19.09 -12.49
C SER A 514 14.80 -19.50 -13.04
N ASP A 515 15.83 -19.26 -12.26
CA ASP A 515 17.23 -19.62 -12.53
C ASP A 515 17.71 -20.80 -11.67
N GLU A 516 16.81 -21.51 -10.99
CA GLU A 516 17.15 -22.70 -10.20
C GLU A 516 17.65 -23.83 -11.12
N LYS A 517 18.93 -24.20 -10.96
CA LYS A 517 19.55 -25.36 -11.60
C LYS A 517 19.47 -26.55 -10.63
N GLY A 518 18.49 -27.44 -10.76
CA GLY A 518 18.37 -28.61 -9.87
C GLY A 518 17.03 -29.32 -9.93
N GLU A 519 16.85 -30.34 -9.09
CA GLU A 519 15.62 -31.12 -8.96
C GLU A 519 14.39 -30.22 -8.80
N SER A 520 13.31 -30.63 -9.47
CA SER A 520 12.00 -29.96 -9.41
C SER A 520 11.51 -29.90 -7.97
N LYS A 521 11.71 -28.77 -7.30
CA LYS A 521 11.07 -28.47 -6.02
C LYS A 521 9.55 -28.40 -6.23
N SER A 522 8.78 -28.49 -5.14
CA SER A 522 7.30 -28.51 -5.20
C SER A 522 6.69 -27.30 -5.91
N MET A 523 7.41 -26.18 -5.97
CA MET A 523 6.92 -24.92 -6.50
C MET A 523 8.06 -24.13 -7.10
N ALA A 524 7.93 -23.61 -8.32
CA ALA A 524 8.99 -22.82 -8.96
C ALA A 524 9.13 -21.41 -8.34
N LEU A 525 10.26 -20.75 -8.58
CA LEU A 525 10.42 -19.33 -8.32
C LEU A 525 9.78 -18.52 -9.44
N GLY A 526 9.25 -17.34 -9.12
CA GLY A 526 8.61 -16.48 -10.12
C GLY A 526 7.47 -15.66 -9.55
N SER A 527 6.56 -15.25 -10.43
CA SER A 527 5.42 -14.41 -10.08
C SER A 527 4.14 -15.21 -10.02
N TYR A 528 3.35 -14.95 -8.98
CA TYR A 528 2.12 -15.67 -8.69
C TYR A 528 0.99 -14.72 -8.29
N HIS A 529 -0.23 -15.14 -8.58
CA HIS A 529 -1.45 -14.56 -8.00
C HIS A 529 -1.98 -15.56 -6.97
N GLN A 530 -1.97 -15.17 -5.70
CA GLN A 530 -2.63 -15.91 -4.63
C GLN A 530 -4.11 -15.51 -4.61
N GLN A 531 -4.96 -16.35 -5.18
CA GLN A 531 -6.37 -16.12 -5.39
C GLN A 531 -7.20 -16.73 -4.26
N TYR A 532 -8.09 -15.93 -3.67
CA TYR A 532 -8.94 -16.31 -2.54
C TYR A 532 -10.38 -16.44 -3.01
N TYR A 533 -10.89 -17.67 -3.08
CA TYR A 533 -12.26 -18.00 -3.46
C TYR A 533 -13.10 -18.29 -2.23
N LEU A 534 -14.20 -17.57 -2.08
CA LEU A 534 -15.20 -17.80 -1.05
C LEU A 534 -16.47 -18.31 -1.71
N ASP A 535 -16.92 -19.52 -1.35
CA ASP A 535 -18.09 -20.20 -1.94
C ASP A 535 -18.05 -20.22 -3.47
N GLY A 536 -16.85 -20.43 -4.03
CA GLY A 536 -16.61 -20.47 -5.48
C GLY A 536 -16.46 -19.10 -6.16
N ARG A 537 -16.57 -17.98 -5.44
CA ARG A 537 -16.39 -16.62 -5.98
C ARG A 537 -15.04 -16.03 -5.59
N LEU A 538 -14.31 -15.44 -6.54
CA LEU A 538 -13.06 -14.75 -6.25
C LEU A 538 -13.31 -13.45 -5.44
N ILE A 539 -12.77 -13.38 -4.22
CA ILE A 539 -12.96 -12.23 -3.31
C ILE A 539 -11.68 -11.44 -3.03
N ALA A 540 -10.49 -12.00 -3.27
CA ALA A 540 -9.23 -11.29 -3.12
C ALA A 540 -8.13 -11.91 -3.96
N VAL A 541 -7.16 -11.10 -4.36
CA VAL A 541 -5.95 -11.55 -5.05
C VAL A 541 -4.73 -10.82 -4.50
N GLY A 542 -3.82 -11.59 -3.90
CA GLY A 542 -2.48 -11.13 -3.55
C GLY A 542 -1.53 -11.38 -4.70
N VAL A 543 -0.93 -10.33 -5.27
CA VAL A 543 0.12 -10.44 -6.29
C VAL A 543 1.46 -10.55 -5.57
N VAL A 544 2.12 -11.68 -5.73
CA VAL A 544 3.32 -12.04 -4.95
C VAL A 544 4.43 -12.56 -5.85
N ASP A 545 5.67 -12.32 -5.45
CA ASP A 545 6.85 -12.95 -6.04
C ASP A 545 7.47 -13.93 -5.06
N ILE A 546 7.71 -15.15 -5.51
CA ILE A 546 8.43 -16.17 -4.77
C ILE A 546 9.87 -16.15 -5.26
N LEU A 547 10.78 -15.74 -4.39
CA LEU A 547 12.18 -15.47 -4.70
C LEU A 547 13.10 -16.34 -3.83
N PRO A 548 14.40 -16.43 -4.14
CA PRO A 548 15.31 -17.34 -3.44
C PRO A 548 15.38 -17.15 -1.93
N ARG A 549 15.22 -15.92 -1.42
CA ARG A 549 15.31 -15.61 0.02
C ARG A 549 14.03 -15.04 0.62
N CYS A 550 13.01 -14.76 -0.19
CA CYS A 550 11.81 -14.12 0.31
C CYS A 550 10.55 -14.39 -0.52
N LEU A 551 9.40 -14.15 0.11
CA LEU A 551 8.16 -13.86 -0.57
C LEU A 551 7.94 -12.34 -0.56
N SER A 552 7.77 -11.74 -1.74
CA SER A 552 7.54 -10.30 -1.89
C SER A 552 6.10 -10.01 -2.26
N ALA A 553 5.39 -9.30 -1.38
CA ALA A 553 4.04 -8.83 -1.63
C ALA A 553 4.07 -7.52 -2.44
N LYS A 554 3.55 -7.58 -3.66
CA LYS A 554 3.57 -6.46 -4.61
C LYS A 554 2.29 -5.62 -4.49
N TYR A 555 1.14 -6.28 -4.57
CA TYR A 555 -0.16 -5.60 -4.59
C TYR A 555 -1.27 -6.51 -4.10
N LEU A 556 -2.32 -5.91 -3.53
CA LEU A 556 -3.53 -6.61 -3.10
C LEU A 556 -4.75 -5.83 -3.56
N TYR A 557 -5.69 -6.54 -4.16
CA TYR A 557 -7.04 -6.05 -4.45
C TYR A 557 -8.05 -7.10 -4.01
N TYR A 558 -9.21 -6.62 -3.58
CA TYR A 558 -10.24 -7.46 -2.99
C TYR A 558 -11.63 -6.88 -3.23
N ASP A 559 -12.64 -7.70 -3.00
CA ASP A 559 -14.03 -7.30 -3.15
C ASP A 559 -14.42 -6.44 -1.93
N PRO A 560 -14.75 -5.14 -2.13
CA PRO A 560 -15.10 -4.23 -1.04
C PRO A 560 -16.28 -4.70 -0.18
N ASP A 561 -17.16 -5.58 -0.70
CA ASP A 561 -18.28 -6.13 0.06
C ASP A 561 -17.80 -6.94 1.28
N TYR A 562 -16.55 -7.41 1.25
CA TYR A 562 -15.90 -8.17 2.31
C TYR A 562 -14.88 -7.35 3.13
N GLU A 563 -14.91 -6.01 3.06
CA GLU A 563 -14.01 -5.12 3.80
C GLU A 563 -14.04 -5.41 5.32
N PHE A 564 -15.19 -5.83 5.85
CA PHE A 564 -15.34 -6.17 7.27
C PHE A 564 -14.38 -7.26 7.74
N LEU A 565 -13.92 -8.15 6.85
CA LEU A 565 -12.93 -9.20 7.14
C LEU A 565 -11.50 -8.66 7.28
N THR A 566 -11.27 -7.39 6.93
CA THR A 566 -9.95 -6.75 6.98
C THR A 566 -8.93 -7.52 6.13
N LEU A 567 -9.31 -7.77 4.87
CA LEU A 567 -8.58 -8.66 3.96
C LEU A 567 -7.11 -8.27 3.80
N GLY A 568 -6.76 -6.97 3.82
CA GLY A 568 -5.36 -6.52 3.80
C GLY A 568 -4.46 -7.08 4.91
N THR A 569 -4.98 -7.23 6.13
CA THR A 569 -4.21 -7.86 7.22
C THR A 569 -4.32 -9.38 7.15
N TYR A 570 -5.47 -9.91 6.75
CA TYR A 570 -5.68 -11.35 6.65
C TYR A 570 -4.78 -12.00 5.59
N THR A 571 -4.70 -11.45 4.39
CA THR A 571 -3.85 -11.99 3.31
C THR A 571 -2.37 -11.88 3.67
N ALA A 572 -1.92 -10.77 4.28
CA ALA A 572 -0.55 -10.67 4.77
C ALA A 572 -0.21 -11.75 5.82
N LEU A 573 -1.16 -12.09 6.71
CA LEU A 573 -0.98 -13.21 7.64
C LEU A 573 -0.95 -14.57 6.92
N ARG A 574 -1.76 -14.75 5.87
CA ARG A 574 -1.74 -15.97 5.03
C ARG A 574 -0.43 -16.09 4.26
N GLU A 575 0.10 -14.99 3.72
CA GLU A 575 1.38 -14.91 3.03
C GLU A 575 2.55 -15.22 3.97
N ILE A 576 2.52 -14.73 5.22
CA ILE A 576 3.51 -15.11 6.25
C ILE A 576 3.46 -16.61 6.54
N ALA A 577 2.27 -17.16 6.78
CA ALA A 577 2.10 -18.59 7.02
C ALA A 577 2.59 -19.42 5.82
N PHE A 578 2.24 -18.99 4.62
CA PHE A 578 2.67 -19.64 3.39
C PHE A 578 4.20 -19.58 3.21
N THR A 579 4.82 -18.45 3.53
CA THR A 579 6.28 -18.32 3.56
C THR A 579 6.92 -19.26 4.58
N GLN A 580 6.29 -19.46 5.76
CA GLN A 580 6.76 -20.45 6.75
C GLN A 580 6.70 -21.88 6.21
N GLU A 581 5.68 -22.22 5.42
CA GLU A 581 5.58 -23.53 4.76
C GLU A 581 6.66 -23.68 3.68
N LEU A 582 6.86 -22.67 2.82
CA LEU A 582 7.94 -22.67 1.83
C LEU A 582 9.33 -22.78 2.48
N ALA A 583 9.53 -22.15 3.64
CA ALA A 583 10.78 -22.19 4.38
C ALA A 583 11.18 -23.61 4.83
N LYS A 584 10.23 -24.55 4.94
CA LYS A 584 10.53 -25.95 5.30
C LYS A 584 11.30 -26.65 4.19
N GLU A 585 10.96 -26.39 2.93
CA GLU A 585 11.66 -26.93 1.76
C GLU A 585 12.82 -26.02 1.31
N ARG A 586 12.71 -24.72 1.58
CA ARG A 586 13.69 -23.69 1.22
C ARG A 586 14.09 -22.86 2.44
N PRO A 587 15.01 -23.32 3.30
CA PRO A 587 15.36 -22.60 4.55
C PRO A 587 15.83 -21.16 4.35
N GLN A 588 16.44 -20.86 3.20
CA GLN A 588 16.83 -19.51 2.77
C GLN A 588 15.64 -18.57 2.52
N LEU A 589 14.47 -19.10 2.14
CA LEU A 589 13.24 -18.36 1.88
C LEU A 589 12.44 -18.19 3.18
N HIS A 590 12.92 -17.31 4.05
CA HIS A 590 12.29 -17.03 5.35
C HIS A 590 11.95 -15.55 5.57
N TYR A 591 12.19 -14.69 4.58
CA TYR A 591 11.77 -13.29 4.66
C TYR A 591 10.45 -13.05 3.95
N TYR A 592 9.61 -12.20 4.53
CA TYR A 592 8.40 -11.68 3.91
C TYR A 592 8.54 -10.16 3.72
N TYR A 593 8.52 -9.72 2.46
CA TYR A 593 8.63 -8.32 2.07
C TYR A 593 7.23 -7.77 1.90
N MET A 594 6.88 -6.75 2.68
CA MET A 594 5.57 -6.12 2.61
C MET A 594 5.59 -4.92 1.64
N GLY A 595 6.57 -4.82 0.74
CA GLY A 595 6.81 -3.63 -0.08
C GLY A 595 7.32 -2.45 0.75
N PHE A 596 6.73 -1.27 0.57
CA PHE A 596 7.16 -0.05 1.27
C PHE A 596 6.39 0.23 2.55
N TYR A 597 7.01 0.94 3.49
CA TYR A 597 6.43 1.57 4.66
C TYR A 597 6.60 3.09 4.55
N ILE A 598 5.51 3.82 4.74
CA ILE A 598 5.49 5.29 4.70
C ILE A 598 4.91 5.75 6.03
N HIS A 599 5.71 6.46 6.84
CA HIS A 599 5.36 6.79 8.23
C HIS A 599 4.09 7.65 8.33
N SER A 600 3.98 8.68 7.48
CA SER A 600 2.84 9.60 7.42
C SER A 600 1.60 9.01 6.75
N CYS A 601 1.70 7.93 5.99
CA CYS A 601 0.57 7.42 5.21
C CYS A 601 -0.32 6.48 6.03
N GLN A 602 -1.57 6.90 6.27
CA GLN A 602 -2.54 6.12 7.03
C GLN A 602 -2.78 4.72 6.44
N LYS A 603 -2.82 4.58 5.11
CA LYS A 603 -3.01 3.29 4.41
C LYS A 603 -1.85 2.31 4.67
N MET A 604 -0.66 2.82 5.01
CA MET A 604 0.56 2.02 5.18
C MET A 604 0.90 1.77 6.65
N ARG A 605 0.22 2.43 7.59
CA ARG A 605 0.49 2.34 9.03
C ARG A 605 0.34 0.92 9.59
N TYR A 606 -0.56 0.10 9.04
CA TYR A 606 -0.80 -1.25 9.56
C TYR A 606 0.45 -2.14 9.53
N LYS A 607 1.40 -1.89 8.59
CA LYS A 607 2.63 -2.68 8.44
C LYS A 607 3.53 -2.62 9.68
N ARG A 608 3.47 -1.53 10.46
CA ARG A 608 4.21 -1.40 11.72
C ARG A 608 3.79 -2.43 12.78
N CYS A 609 2.60 -3.01 12.65
CA CYS A 609 2.06 -3.97 13.61
C CYS A 609 2.57 -5.40 13.36
N PHE A 610 3.31 -5.62 12.27
CA PHE A 610 3.98 -6.88 11.99
C PHE A 610 5.37 -6.84 12.61
N HIS A 611 5.56 -7.66 13.63
CA HIS A 611 6.76 -7.61 14.47
C HIS A 611 7.34 -9.03 14.68
N PRO A 612 8.66 -9.15 14.84
CA PRO A 612 9.66 -8.09 14.59
C PRO A 612 9.79 -7.82 13.07
N SER A 613 10.00 -6.56 12.70
CA SER A 613 10.25 -6.15 11.30
C SER A 613 11.43 -5.19 11.22
N ASN A 614 11.99 -5.03 10.03
CA ASN A 614 13.15 -4.19 9.76
C ASN A 614 12.86 -3.24 8.60
N LEU A 615 13.42 -2.04 8.65
CA LEU A 615 13.47 -1.12 7.51
C LEU A 615 14.87 -1.15 6.89
N LEU A 616 14.92 -0.98 5.57
CA LEU A 616 16.17 -0.86 4.84
C LEU A 616 16.73 0.56 4.95
N CYS A 617 18.01 0.68 5.33
CA CYS A 617 18.75 1.94 5.28
C CYS A 617 19.10 2.28 3.81
N ASP A 618 18.72 3.46 3.32
CA ASP A 618 18.88 3.83 1.90
C ASP A 618 20.36 4.05 1.51
N ARG A 619 21.19 4.50 2.45
CA ARG A 619 22.63 4.77 2.22
C ARG A 619 23.49 3.51 2.17
N SER A 620 23.26 2.57 3.08
CA SER A 620 24.11 1.40 3.31
C SER A 620 23.48 0.08 2.88
N PHE A 621 22.18 0.07 2.57
CA PHE A 621 21.37 -1.14 2.34
C PHE A 621 21.45 -2.16 3.48
N THR A 622 21.66 -1.68 4.69
CA THR A 622 21.61 -2.50 5.91
C THR A 622 20.20 -2.50 6.49
N TRP A 623 19.79 -3.66 7.01
CA TRP A 623 18.50 -3.81 7.67
C TRP A 623 18.58 -3.36 9.12
N VAL A 624 17.73 -2.41 9.50
CA VAL A 624 17.69 -1.84 10.85
C VAL A 624 16.33 -2.19 11.49
N PRO A 625 16.30 -2.61 12.77
CA PRO A 625 15.05 -2.89 13.48
C PRO A 625 14.06 -1.73 13.39
N LEU A 626 12.80 -2.04 13.10
CA LEU A 626 11.75 -1.03 12.92
C LEU A 626 11.65 -0.11 14.13
N GLU A 627 11.75 -0.64 15.36
CA GLU A 627 11.66 0.13 16.59
C GLU A 627 12.71 1.26 16.64
N LYS A 628 13.97 0.95 16.28
CA LYS A 628 15.04 1.96 16.22
C LYS A 628 14.77 3.00 15.14
N CYS A 629 14.27 2.57 13.98
CA CYS A 629 13.93 3.48 12.89
C CYS A 629 12.82 4.45 13.29
N LEU A 630 11.79 3.97 14.00
CA LEU A 630 10.71 4.80 14.51
C LEU A 630 11.23 5.82 15.55
N GLU A 631 12.11 5.41 16.47
CA GLU A 631 12.75 6.33 17.42
C GLU A 631 13.54 7.45 16.70
N MET A 632 14.23 7.12 15.60
CA MET A 632 14.93 8.10 14.79
C MET A 632 13.96 9.06 14.06
N MET A 633 12.88 8.53 13.49
CA MET A 633 11.85 9.34 12.83
C MET A 633 11.18 10.31 13.81
N GLU A 634 10.95 9.88 15.04
CA GLU A 634 10.38 10.72 16.10
C GLU A 634 11.35 11.82 16.55
N ARG A 635 12.67 11.57 16.51
CA ARG A 635 13.69 12.52 16.94
C ARG A 635 14.10 13.52 15.87
N TYR A 636 14.30 13.06 14.63
CA TYR A 636 14.91 13.84 13.54
C TYR A 636 13.93 14.16 12.40
N GLY A 637 12.68 13.67 12.48
CA GLY A 637 11.67 13.82 11.44
C GLY A 637 11.54 12.59 10.55
N GLU A 638 10.46 12.53 9.76
CA GLU A 638 10.09 11.32 9.00
C GLU A 638 11.08 10.97 7.87
N ARG A 639 11.83 11.95 7.34
CA ARG A 639 12.80 11.76 6.25
C ARG A 639 14.19 11.48 6.82
N ILE A 640 14.51 10.20 6.91
CA ILE A 640 15.81 9.67 7.31
C ILE A 640 16.44 8.94 6.11
N GLU A 641 17.58 9.43 5.61
CA GLU A 641 18.31 8.75 4.52
C GLU A 641 19.23 7.63 5.05
N ALA A 642 19.75 7.80 6.26
CA ALA A 642 20.66 6.84 6.88
C ALA A 642 20.16 6.40 8.26
N PHE A 643 19.43 5.28 8.32
CA PHE A 643 19.09 4.63 9.60
C PHE A 643 20.30 4.00 10.29
N ALA A 644 21.35 3.68 9.53
CA ALA A 644 22.62 3.16 10.03
C ALA A 644 23.77 4.09 9.59
N PRO A 645 23.95 5.25 10.24
CA PRO A 645 24.96 6.24 9.83
C PRO A 645 26.39 5.72 9.97
N ASP A 646 26.63 4.80 10.91
CA ASP A 646 27.93 4.20 11.19
C ASP A 646 28.26 3.02 10.25
N ALA A 647 27.29 2.57 9.45
CA ALA A 647 27.52 1.50 8.49
C ALA A 647 28.30 2.04 7.26
N PRO A 648 29.17 1.21 6.65
CA PRO A 648 29.86 1.61 5.43
C PRO A 648 28.85 1.91 4.32
N VAL A 649 29.23 2.83 3.42
CA VAL A 649 28.45 3.12 2.21
C VAL A 649 28.35 1.84 1.39
N ALA A 650 27.18 1.58 0.82
CA ALA A 650 26.97 0.39 0.00
C ALA A 650 27.98 0.30 -1.15
N GLU A 651 28.47 -0.91 -1.40
CA GLU A 651 29.35 -1.18 -2.54
C GLU A 651 28.65 -0.78 -3.85
N LYS A 652 29.42 -0.11 -4.71
CA LYS A 652 29.02 0.28 -6.07
C LYS A 652 29.69 -0.66 -7.08
N CYS A 653 29.04 -0.88 -8.21
CA CYS A 653 29.71 -1.50 -9.35
C CYS A 653 30.65 -0.49 -10.02
N PRO A 654 31.91 -0.83 -10.32
CA PRO A 654 32.75 -0.08 -11.25
C PRO A 654 32.04 0.02 -12.59
N ILE A 655 31.89 1.23 -13.08
CA ILE A 655 31.09 1.56 -14.28
C ILE A 655 31.62 0.81 -15.50
N GLU A 656 32.95 0.71 -15.60
CA GLU A 656 33.69 0.03 -16.66
C GLU A 656 33.36 -1.46 -16.77
N SER A 657 32.93 -2.07 -15.65
CA SER A 657 32.62 -3.50 -15.54
C SER A 657 31.16 -3.83 -15.85
N VAL A 658 30.29 -2.83 -16.03
CA VAL A 658 28.89 -3.05 -16.41
C VAL A 658 28.83 -3.71 -17.78
N ARG A 659 28.06 -4.79 -17.90
CA ARG A 659 27.85 -5.47 -19.18
C ARG A 659 26.70 -4.82 -19.94
N CYS A 660 26.94 -4.46 -21.17
CA CYS A 660 25.99 -3.83 -22.07
C CYS A 660 25.65 -4.76 -23.23
N LEU A 661 24.38 -4.76 -23.63
CA LEU A 661 23.90 -5.37 -24.87
C LEU A 661 23.70 -4.27 -25.90
N TYR A 662 24.58 -4.19 -26.90
CA TYR A 662 24.57 -3.17 -27.95
C TYR A 662 24.65 -3.83 -29.33
N LYS A 663 23.70 -3.53 -30.23
CA LYS A 663 23.58 -4.15 -31.56
C LYS A 663 23.79 -5.68 -31.54
N MET A 664 23.10 -6.37 -30.64
CA MET A 664 23.19 -7.83 -30.42
C MET A 664 24.54 -8.36 -29.90
N ASN A 665 25.49 -7.50 -29.56
CA ASN A 665 26.77 -7.87 -28.97
C ASN A 665 26.79 -7.58 -27.47
N ILE A 666 27.42 -8.49 -26.70
CA ILE A 666 27.63 -8.30 -25.27
C ILE A 666 29.04 -7.75 -25.06
N LEU A 667 29.14 -6.51 -24.61
CA LEU A 667 30.40 -5.80 -24.37
C LEU A 667 30.43 -5.26 -22.94
N SER A 668 31.61 -5.10 -22.35
CA SER A 668 31.72 -4.25 -21.16
C SER A 668 31.55 -2.80 -21.56
N TYR A 669 31.07 -1.96 -20.64
CA TYR A 669 30.91 -0.54 -20.89
C TYR A 669 32.24 0.12 -21.29
N ARG A 670 33.36 -0.34 -20.72
CA ARG A 670 34.71 0.09 -21.15
C ARG A 670 34.97 -0.14 -22.63
N LEU A 671 34.63 -1.32 -23.15
CA LEU A 671 34.81 -1.65 -24.57
C LEU A 671 33.82 -0.88 -25.44
N LEU A 672 32.60 -0.70 -24.96
CA LEU A 672 31.56 0.04 -25.66
C LEU A 672 32.00 1.49 -25.94
N LEU A 673 32.63 2.15 -24.96
CA LEU A 673 33.18 3.50 -25.11
C LEU A 673 34.32 3.62 -26.15
N THR A 674 34.92 2.51 -26.58
CA THR A 674 35.97 2.53 -27.61
C THR A 674 35.42 2.41 -29.03
N LEU A 675 34.13 2.10 -29.19
CA LEU A 675 33.51 1.97 -30.50
C LEU A 675 33.29 3.36 -31.12
N PRO A 676 33.72 3.60 -32.37
CA PRO A 676 33.60 4.91 -33.01
C PRO A 676 32.15 5.36 -33.22
N ASP A 677 31.24 4.40 -33.38
CA ASP A 677 29.79 4.64 -33.56
C ASP A 677 29.06 4.88 -32.24
N PHE A 678 29.68 4.56 -31.10
CA PHE A 678 29.06 4.71 -29.79
C PHE A 678 29.45 6.05 -29.17
N LYS A 679 28.48 6.97 -29.12
CA LYS A 679 28.64 8.25 -28.43
C LYS A 679 27.76 8.25 -27.19
N GLU A 680 28.39 8.28 -26.04
CA GLU A 680 27.69 8.41 -24.76
C GLU A 680 27.47 9.89 -24.45
N THR A 681 26.22 10.28 -24.24
CA THR A 681 25.84 11.68 -23.99
C THR A 681 25.35 11.93 -22.55
N GLU A 682 25.18 10.89 -21.74
CA GLU A 682 24.47 10.98 -20.46
C GLU A 682 25.26 10.43 -19.25
N THR A 683 25.08 11.05 -18.08
CA THR A 683 25.72 10.67 -16.79
C THR A 683 25.03 9.50 -16.07
N PHE A 684 24.06 8.86 -16.73
CA PHE A 684 23.15 7.89 -16.12
C PHE A 684 23.84 6.60 -15.60
N MET A 685 25.01 6.25 -16.13
CA MET A 685 25.70 5.00 -15.80
C MET A 685 26.15 4.94 -14.33
N GLU A 686 26.55 6.08 -13.76
CA GLU A 686 26.85 6.21 -12.33
C GLU A 686 25.62 5.92 -11.47
N GLU A 687 24.46 6.42 -11.89
CA GLU A 687 23.20 6.24 -11.19
C GLU A 687 22.76 4.77 -11.25
N TYR A 688 22.81 4.16 -12.44
CA TYR A 688 22.54 2.74 -12.64
C TYR A 688 23.46 1.87 -11.77
N ALA A 689 24.77 2.09 -11.83
CA ALA A 689 25.76 1.32 -11.06
C ALA A 689 25.59 1.50 -9.54
N ARG A 690 25.11 2.65 -9.07
CA ARG A 690 24.78 2.90 -7.66
C ARG A 690 23.53 2.13 -7.23
N ILE A 691 22.47 2.14 -8.04
CA ILE A 691 21.18 1.52 -7.69
C ILE A 691 21.29 0.01 -7.74
N VAL A 692 21.77 -0.51 -8.87
CA VAL A 692 21.88 -1.94 -9.12
C VAL A 692 23.02 -2.53 -8.28
N GLY A 693 24.13 -1.79 -8.12
CA GLY A 693 25.27 -2.26 -7.33
C GLY A 693 25.99 -3.43 -8.02
N PRO A 694 26.65 -4.32 -7.25
CA PRO A 694 27.51 -5.37 -7.80
C PRO A 694 26.86 -6.29 -8.84
N VAL A 695 25.55 -6.55 -8.73
CA VAL A 695 24.80 -7.41 -9.67
C VAL A 695 24.75 -6.85 -11.10
N ALA A 696 25.08 -5.55 -11.29
CA ALA A 696 25.18 -4.94 -12.61
C ALA A 696 26.25 -5.59 -13.50
N ARG A 697 27.21 -6.32 -12.93
CA ARG A 697 28.22 -7.10 -13.68
C ARG A 697 27.64 -8.39 -14.28
N GLU A 698 26.54 -8.89 -13.73
CA GLU A 698 25.90 -10.14 -14.11
C GLU A 698 24.70 -9.91 -15.04
N MET A 699 24.08 -8.73 -14.93
CA MET A 699 22.98 -8.28 -15.77
C MET A 699 23.48 -7.59 -17.05
N LEU A 700 22.69 -7.70 -18.12
CA LEU A 700 22.93 -6.99 -19.38
C LEU A 700 22.09 -5.72 -19.41
N LEU A 701 22.76 -4.57 -19.51
CA LEU A 701 22.13 -3.28 -19.76
C LEU A 701 21.94 -3.07 -21.27
N TYR A 702 20.69 -3.04 -21.73
CA TYR A 702 20.35 -2.77 -23.12
C TYR A 702 20.71 -1.33 -23.48
N ARG A 703 21.45 -1.17 -24.59
CA ARG A 703 21.84 0.11 -25.18
C ARG A 703 21.57 0.05 -26.69
N ASN A 704 20.87 1.05 -27.21
CA ASN A 704 20.55 1.15 -28.64
C ASN A 704 21.58 2.00 -29.37
#